data_AF-A0AAU1DHR7-F1
#
_entry.id   AF-A0AAU1DHR7-F1
#
_cell.length_a   1.000
_cell.length_b   1.000
_cell.length_c   1.000
_cell.angle_alpha   90.00
_cell.angle_beta   90.00
_cell.angle_gamma   90.00
#
_symmetry.space_group_name_H-M   'P 1'
#
loop_
_entity.id
_entity.type
_entity.pdbx_description
1 polymer ?
#
loop_
_entity_poly.entity_id
_entity_poly.type
_entity_poly.pdbx_seq_one_letter_code
_entity_poly.pdbx_strand_id
1 'polypeptide(L)'
;MSSDERPLLIEPVVGWLREVEAGLVHYVSVDLRGPLNARNEEDSEAWPYEEEELAFSVSLDGAPYFVCEVLDDPGVVLHRFGGTYGPARFIVTAGAATGPAMLRLTISNQWGTPVRKAELPCRIRESAGPGGASPRRVGGHVPVAPGGPAPAARRVEELPVGDRTEPDTTAGAPHRRTGLLRAFLERYTGLGRRTEERGARTQPSEPENPALDADASEKALPPEAEAVTISFAGFNQAWAAWIGDRLERRGVTVVQQRWDAPVEVPLEETLRDLTRARGRVLVILSDWYFQLGTRSHDEWNRALREVVVPDPDRFAAVTVTTSALPGATSVFEAADLTDVGADEAERRLLARLGLPADPLPEVDATAAGPRFPLDTPEVWGGVPRRNTRFTGREELLGSAHRALRGTGPGAGVVTLHGMSGVGKTQLAVEYVYRFGSEYDVVWWVPADRRAVLRRQLGQLAPELRLSTGPEYGERLRAVQHALRHGDPYSRWLLVLDGADEPDQVQDLVPTGPGHVLMTSRNPEWRDRGSALVEVPVYTRAESLAFVRNRAPRLTFAGADRLADALEDLPLLLDQTAGWLNDSDMSVDQYIELLERGTDQDAVKISADYPLAFWTGWSIQLNRLNETDPEAIDLLRLCTFFAPGSLPVRLLNGISMPGPLADEDRRDRALRRLLRHSAVRLETDPSPSAEGAGNGEALQIHRMVHQLVRGSIPDDAWAVYRDAARHALATADPGLPADTRLWPAYAALTPHLKWAGVLESTDPLVQQLVLNCLRYMYLSGEYGSGVRFAAPAMASWQALLGPAHPRIWDLRHHYANLLRATGDYRASEQVERATADSLGAERGELDLEHLRAAGGLAADLRALGRYQEALDLSVSIRDRDRQVLGQEDPRTLNAENNLAVSLRLLGRYAEALEQDMRTLELRRSVLPANASATMYSEINLAIDLRLLGRYREAGAALDATVQRHLRWMGGNNPQTLRAQFNLALCQHAQQGPTAALPSLTGTRERCLRLLGEHDPLTLLITASVACAERQAGEPRQALLLHELVVAGYRRMLGESHPYTIGVEGNLALMRWDLGDRQAASYEIERARTLMAEAVGANHPWTIGCSLNARLVRMRSGRATAARELARETGPRATAVLGPDHPLTVACRSADSAAGAGNRPFWDFEPMII
;
A
#
# COMPACT_ATOMS: atom_id res chain seq x y z
N MET A 1 -29.15 -6.86 30.15
CA MET A 1 -29.17 -8.24 29.62
C MET A 1 -30.46 -8.88 30.10
N SER A 2 -31.25 -9.47 29.19
CA SER A 2 -32.46 -10.21 29.57
C SER A 2 -32.11 -11.65 29.94
N SER A 3 -33.05 -12.43 30.48
CA SER A 3 -32.81 -13.79 30.97
C SER A 3 -33.26 -14.91 30.02
N ASP A 4 -33.55 -14.61 28.75
CA ASP A 4 -34.13 -15.55 27.77
C ASP A 4 -33.22 -15.89 26.56
N GLU A 5 -32.00 -15.34 26.51
CA GLU A 5 -31.03 -15.68 25.46
C GLU A 5 -30.51 -17.12 25.63
N ARG A 6 -30.86 -17.99 24.67
CA ARG A 6 -30.29 -19.34 24.57
C ARG A 6 -28.88 -19.25 23.99
N PRO A 7 -27.89 -20.01 24.51
CA PRO A 7 -26.53 -19.99 23.97
C PRO A 7 -26.49 -20.60 22.55
N LEU A 8 -25.80 -19.92 21.64
CA LEU A 8 -25.58 -20.43 20.28
C LEU A 8 -24.65 -21.65 20.28
N LEU A 9 -25.02 -22.68 19.53
CA LEU A 9 -24.32 -23.96 19.46
C LEU A 9 -23.42 -24.05 18.21
N ILE A 10 -22.40 -23.21 18.15
CA ILE A 10 -21.28 -23.31 17.19
C ILE A 10 -20.49 -24.59 17.51
N GLU A 11 -20.07 -25.39 16.52
CA GLU A 11 -19.33 -26.65 16.76
C GLU A 11 -17.95 -26.67 16.08
N PRO A 12 -16.85 -26.91 16.83
CA PRO A 12 -15.53 -27.15 16.23
C PRO A 12 -15.45 -28.51 15.56
N VAL A 13 -15.09 -28.51 14.28
CA VAL A 13 -14.73 -29.69 13.50
C VAL A 13 -13.21 -29.75 13.41
N VAL A 14 -12.60 -30.58 14.27
CA VAL A 14 -11.14 -30.80 14.24
C VAL A 14 -10.84 -31.97 13.32
N GLY A 15 -10.15 -31.71 12.21
CA GLY A 15 -10.04 -32.67 11.11
C GLY A 15 -9.33 -33.98 11.47
N TRP A 16 -8.33 -33.92 12.34
CA TRP A 16 -7.47 -35.05 12.72
C TRP A 16 -7.03 -34.95 14.19
N LEU A 17 -7.00 -36.10 14.91
CA LEU A 17 -6.19 -36.33 16.13
C LEU A 17 -6.40 -37.68 16.85
N ARG A 18 -7.42 -38.48 16.49
CA ARG A 18 -7.82 -39.69 17.27
C ARG A 18 -6.66 -40.68 17.52
N GLU A 19 -5.74 -40.83 16.58
CA GLU A 19 -4.51 -41.61 16.76
C GLU A 19 -3.31 -40.81 16.21
N VAL A 20 -2.19 -40.84 16.93
CA VAL A 20 -0.96 -40.08 16.61
C VAL A 20 0.28 -40.87 17.02
N GLU A 21 1.41 -40.63 16.35
CA GLU A 21 2.70 -41.24 16.68
C GLU A 21 3.52 -40.34 17.63
N ALA A 22 4.09 -40.97 18.67
CA ALA A 22 4.97 -40.33 19.64
C ALA A 22 6.23 -39.74 18.99
N GLY A 23 6.59 -38.51 19.35
CA GLY A 23 7.80 -37.83 18.86
C GLY A 23 7.70 -37.23 17.46
N LEU A 24 6.53 -37.27 16.79
CA LEU A 24 6.29 -36.62 15.51
C LEU A 24 5.50 -35.31 15.65
N VAL A 25 5.70 -34.43 14.66
CA VAL A 25 4.98 -33.17 14.48
C VAL A 25 3.76 -33.42 13.60
N HIS A 26 2.57 -33.03 14.08
CA HIS A 26 1.30 -33.18 13.39
C HIS A 26 0.68 -31.79 13.14
N TYR A 27 0.05 -31.60 11.98
CA TYR A 27 -0.72 -30.38 11.69
C TYR A 27 -2.20 -30.62 12.00
N VAL A 28 -2.82 -29.69 12.71
CA VAL A 28 -4.21 -29.79 13.17
C VAL A 28 -4.98 -28.56 12.71
N SER A 29 -5.93 -28.76 11.79
CA SER A 29 -6.90 -27.76 11.39
C SER A 29 -8.16 -27.86 12.24
N VAL A 30 -8.67 -26.70 12.67
CA VAL A 30 -9.93 -26.55 13.40
C VAL A 30 -10.86 -25.66 12.58
N ASP A 31 -11.89 -26.26 11.99
CA ASP A 31 -12.98 -25.55 11.33
C ASP A 31 -14.14 -25.30 12.31
N LEU A 32 -15.05 -24.38 11.98
CA LEU A 32 -16.31 -24.16 12.71
C LEU A 32 -17.52 -24.48 11.84
N ARG A 33 -18.51 -25.14 12.43
CA ARG A 33 -19.88 -25.21 11.93
C ARG A 33 -20.76 -24.16 12.56
N GLY A 34 -21.74 -23.69 11.79
CA GLY A 34 -22.69 -22.65 12.20
C GLY A 34 -23.54 -23.07 13.40
N PRO A 35 -24.31 -22.14 13.99
CA PRO A 35 -25.15 -22.42 15.15
C PRO A 35 -26.17 -23.51 14.80
N LEU A 36 -26.09 -24.58 15.58
CA LEU A 36 -26.91 -25.76 15.38
C LEU A 36 -28.28 -25.56 16.04
N ASN A 37 -29.35 -25.81 15.28
CA ASN A 37 -30.71 -25.80 15.80
C ASN A 37 -30.96 -26.98 16.77
N ALA A 38 -32.16 -27.06 17.34
CA ALA A 38 -32.55 -28.12 18.28
C ALA A 38 -32.61 -29.55 17.68
N ARG A 39 -32.30 -29.73 16.39
CA ARG A 39 -32.15 -31.01 15.68
C ARG A 39 -30.72 -31.29 15.24
N ASN A 40 -29.78 -30.42 15.60
CA ASN A 40 -28.35 -30.49 15.23
C ASN A 40 -28.09 -30.26 13.73
N GLU A 41 -28.93 -29.46 13.08
CA GLU A 41 -28.80 -28.96 11.70
C GLU A 41 -28.33 -27.49 11.74
N GLU A 42 -27.54 -27.02 10.76
CA GLU A 42 -27.06 -25.62 10.72
C GLU A 42 -28.20 -24.64 10.41
N ASP A 43 -28.29 -23.56 11.18
CA ASP A 43 -29.37 -22.57 11.11
C ASP A 43 -28.80 -21.15 10.92
N SER A 44 -28.71 -20.72 9.66
CA SER A 44 -28.11 -19.43 9.30
C SER A 44 -28.92 -18.20 9.73
N GLU A 45 -30.19 -18.36 10.12
CA GLU A 45 -31.02 -17.26 10.62
C GLU A 45 -30.86 -17.04 12.14
N ALA A 46 -30.19 -17.97 12.85
CA ALA A 46 -30.04 -17.92 14.30
C ALA A 46 -28.94 -16.95 14.82
N TRP A 47 -28.10 -16.38 13.94
CA TRP A 47 -26.99 -15.49 14.33
C TRP A 47 -27.47 -14.12 14.86
N PRO A 48 -27.03 -13.66 16.06
CA PRO A 48 -27.44 -12.37 16.64
C PRO A 48 -26.62 -11.15 16.18
N TYR A 49 -25.49 -11.36 15.51
CA TYR A 49 -24.55 -10.31 15.11
C TYR A 49 -24.24 -10.40 13.60
N GLU A 50 -23.89 -9.29 12.97
CA GLU A 50 -23.54 -9.26 11.54
C GLU A 50 -22.11 -9.73 11.26
N GLU A 51 -21.23 -9.47 12.22
CA GLU A 51 -19.86 -9.99 12.32
C GLU A 51 -19.58 -10.36 13.79
N GLU A 52 -18.97 -11.52 14.04
CA GLU A 52 -18.41 -11.88 15.35
C GLU A 52 -17.03 -12.52 15.15
N GLU A 53 -16.02 -12.01 15.86
CA GLU A 53 -14.67 -12.57 15.87
C GLU A 53 -14.53 -13.59 17.01
N LEU A 54 -14.06 -14.79 16.66
CA LEU A 54 -13.86 -15.91 17.58
C LEU A 54 -12.38 -16.24 17.73
N ALA A 55 -11.89 -16.15 18.96
CA ALA A 55 -10.53 -16.44 19.37
C ALA A 55 -10.37 -17.91 19.80
N PHE A 56 -9.50 -18.66 19.13
CA PHE A 56 -9.17 -20.04 19.51
C PHE A 56 -8.03 -20.09 20.54
N SER A 57 -8.18 -21.01 21.50
CA SER A 57 -7.10 -21.37 22.42
C SER A 57 -7.04 -22.89 22.58
N VAL A 58 -5.92 -23.49 22.17
CA VAL A 58 -5.62 -24.90 22.43
C VAL A 58 -4.88 -24.99 23.77
N SER A 59 -5.41 -25.79 24.68
CA SER A 59 -4.95 -25.92 26.05
C SER A 59 -4.65 -27.38 26.38
N LEU A 60 -3.56 -27.62 27.11
CA LEU A 60 -3.07 -28.95 27.46
C LEU A 60 -3.00 -29.11 28.98
N ASP A 61 -4.09 -29.63 29.55
CA ASP A 61 -4.15 -29.95 30.98
C ASP A 61 -3.41 -31.28 31.25
N GLY A 62 -2.26 -31.18 31.90
CA GLY A 62 -1.86 -32.18 32.91
C GLY A 62 -1.10 -33.43 32.46
N ALA A 63 -0.48 -33.48 31.28
CA ALA A 63 0.51 -34.50 30.95
C ALA A 63 1.46 -34.09 29.80
N PRO A 64 2.73 -34.56 29.76
CA PRO A 64 3.75 -34.15 28.78
C PRO A 64 3.59 -34.86 27.41
N TYR A 65 2.36 -34.97 26.94
CA TYR A 65 1.98 -35.76 25.76
C TYR A 65 1.89 -34.95 24.48
N PHE A 66 1.82 -33.62 24.55
CA PHE A 66 1.79 -32.73 23.40
C PHE A 66 2.49 -31.39 23.70
N VAL A 67 2.95 -30.72 22.64
CA VAL A 67 3.31 -29.29 22.63
C VAL A 67 2.56 -28.65 21.46
N CYS A 68 1.89 -27.52 21.69
CA CYS A 68 1.09 -26.84 20.68
C CYS A 68 1.68 -25.46 20.36
N GLU A 69 1.79 -25.14 19.08
CA GLU A 69 2.16 -23.83 18.53
C GLU A 69 1.10 -23.43 17.49
N VAL A 70 0.71 -22.15 17.44
CA VAL A 70 -0.31 -21.66 16.51
C VAL A 70 0.36 -21.14 15.24
N LEU A 71 -0.19 -21.47 14.05
CA LEU A 71 0.39 -21.05 12.76
C LEU A 71 -0.20 -19.76 12.21
N ASP A 72 -1.51 -19.59 12.38
CA ASP A 72 -2.27 -18.42 11.96
C ASP A 72 -2.70 -17.63 13.22
N ASP A 73 -2.92 -16.31 13.14
CA ASP A 73 -3.43 -15.52 14.26
C ASP A 73 -4.82 -16.08 14.66
N PRO A 74 -5.09 -16.47 15.92
CA PRO A 74 -6.23 -17.34 16.24
C PRO A 74 -7.62 -16.68 16.20
N GLY A 75 -7.81 -15.60 15.44
CA GLY A 75 -9.11 -14.98 15.15
C GLY A 75 -9.75 -15.55 13.88
N VAL A 76 -11.03 -15.94 13.96
CA VAL A 76 -11.87 -16.20 12.78
C VAL A 76 -13.10 -15.29 12.86
N VAL A 77 -13.25 -14.42 11.87
CA VAL A 77 -14.41 -13.54 11.71
C VAL A 77 -15.51 -14.27 10.94
N LEU A 78 -16.72 -14.30 11.49
CA LEU A 78 -17.88 -14.94 10.89
C LEU A 78 -18.82 -13.88 10.29
N HIS A 79 -18.90 -13.80 8.97
CA HIS A 79 -19.81 -12.88 8.26
C HIS A 79 -21.16 -13.53 7.93
N ARG A 80 -22.20 -12.70 7.91
CA ARG A 80 -23.62 -13.04 7.63
C ARG A 80 -23.92 -13.71 6.27
N PHE A 81 -23.00 -13.71 5.30
CA PHE A 81 -23.25 -14.14 3.92
C PHE A 81 -22.59 -15.47 3.51
N GLY A 82 -22.77 -16.53 4.32
CA GLY A 82 -22.76 -17.93 3.84
C GLY A 82 -21.46 -18.45 3.18
N GLY A 83 -20.29 -17.90 3.53
CA GLY A 83 -18.99 -18.39 3.07
C GLY A 83 -18.39 -19.43 4.02
N THR A 84 -17.60 -20.37 3.50
CA THR A 84 -16.83 -21.32 4.31
C THR A 84 -15.73 -20.60 5.09
N TYR A 85 -15.76 -20.73 6.41
CA TYR A 85 -14.79 -20.12 7.32
C TYR A 85 -13.42 -20.82 7.26
N GLY A 86 -12.35 -20.06 7.51
CA GLY A 86 -10.97 -20.58 7.44
C GLY A 86 -10.60 -21.46 8.65
N PRO A 87 -9.79 -22.50 8.48
CA PRO A 87 -9.30 -23.32 9.60
C PRO A 87 -8.33 -22.53 10.46
N ALA A 88 -8.52 -22.54 11.79
CA ALA A 88 -7.44 -22.20 12.71
C ALA A 88 -6.42 -23.36 12.70
N ARG A 89 -5.19 -23.10 12.24
CA ARG A 89 -4.14 -24.12 12.07
C ARG A 89 -3.16 -24.13 13.24
N PHE A 90 -2.90 -25.33 13.77
CA PHE A 90 -1.98 -25.57 14.88
C PHE A 90 -0.91 -26.60 14.49
N ILE A 91 0.33 -26.36 14.92
CA ILE A 91 1.36 -27.40 15.03
C ILE A 91 1.16 -28.09 16.38
N VAL A 92 1.02 -29.41 16.37
CA VAL A 92 0.90 -30.27 17.56
C VAL A 92 2.00 -31.32 17.52
N THR A 93 3.07 -31.11 18.28
CA THR A 93 4.15 -32.10 18.45
C THR A 93 3.76 -33.11 19.52
N ALA A 94 3.71 -34.39 19.19
CA ALA A 94 3.40 -35.45 20.15
C ALA A 94 4.63 -35.79 21.01
N GLY A 95 4.44 -35.93 22.31
CA GLY A 95 5.47 -36.33 23.26
C GLY A 95 5.95 -37.77 23.05
N ALA A 96 7.10 -38.11 23.64
CA ALA A 96 7.74 -39.42 23.45
C ALA A 96 7.06 -40.59 24.20
N ALA A 97 6.16 -40.30 25.15
CA ALA A 97 5.44 -41.30 25.93
C ALA A 97 4.15 -41.74 25.21
N THR A 98 3.78 -43.00 25.35
CA THR A 98 2.59 -43.59 24.71
C THR A 98 1.44 -43.73 25.71
N GLY A 99 0.19 -43.80 25.21
CA GLY A 99 -1.00 -43.93 26.05
C GLY A 99 -2.25 -43.22 25.50
N PRO A 100 -3.37 -43.28 26.24
CA PRO A 100 -4.50 -42.37 26.03
C PRO A 100 -4.11 -40.95 26.45
N ALA A 101 -4.51 -39.95 25.67
CA ALA A 101 -4.31 -38.54 25.92
C ALA A 101 -5.60 -37.75 25.61
N MET A 102 -5.68 -36.51 26.07
CA MET A 102 -6.84 -35.64 25.83
C MET A 102 -6.34 -34.26 25.39
N LEU A 103 -6.78 -33.77 24.23
CA LEU A 103 -6.57 -32.38 23.83
C LEU A 103 -7.81 -31.56 24.18
N ARG A 104 -7.64 -30.36 24.76
CA ARG A 104 -8.73 -29.42 25.05
C ARG A 104 -8.66 -28.19 24.16
N LEU A 105 -9.61 -28.08 23.25
CA LEU A 105 -9.84 -26.87 22.46
C LEU A 105 -10.86 -25.98 23.19
N THR A 106 -10.55 -24.70 23.36
CA THR A 106 -11.47 -23.67 23.88
C THR A 106 -11.64 -22.57 22.83
N ILE A 107 -12.88 -22.37 22.36
CA ILE A 107 -13.27 -21.23 21.53
C ILE A 107 -13.81 -20.14 22.45
N SER A 108 -13.34 -18.91 22.28
CA SER A 108 -13.87 -17.72 22.97
C SER A 108 -14.32 -16.69 21.94
N ASN A 109 -15.19 -15.76 22.33
CA ASN A 109 -15.49 -14.59 21.51
C ASN A 109 -14.51 -13.44 21.79
N GLN A 110 -14.62 -12.36 21.01
CA GLN A 110 -13.84 -11.12 21.11
C GLN A 110 -13.72 -10.50 22.52
N TRP A 111 -14.64 -10.82 23.45
CA TRP A 111 -14.56 -10.38 24.86
C TRP A 111 -13.88 -11.40 25.79
N GLY A 112 -13.19 -12.40 25.24
CA GLY A 112 -12.50 -13.45 26.00
C GLY A 112 -13.43 -14.41 26.74
N THR A 113 -14.74 -14.44 26.41
CA THR A 113 -15.70 -15.34 27.05
C THR A 113 -15.73 -16.67 26.28
N PRO A 114 -15.47 -17.82 26.93
CA PRO A 114 -15.42 -19.12 26.25
C PRO A 114 -16.83 -19.56 25.81
N VAL A 115 -17.06 -19.58 24.51
CA VAL A 115 -18.33 -19.96 23.85
C VAL A 115 -18.50 -21.48 23.88
N ARG A 116 -17.43 -22.25 23.60
CA ARG A 116 -17.46 -23.72 23.66
C ARG A 116 -16.10 -24.30 24.02
N LYS A 117 -16.13 -25.47 24.68
CA LYS A 117 -14.95 -26.32 24.89
C LYS A 117 -15.20 -27.69 24.26
N ALA A 118 -14.18 -28.24 23.60
CA ALA A 118 -14.19 -29.58 23.05
C ALA A 118 -13.04 -30.40 23.65
N GLU A 119 -13.36 -31.60 24.13
CA GLU A 119 -12.40 -32.58 24.60
C GLU A 119 -12.22 -33.65 23.53
N LEU A 120 -10.98 -33.84 23.05
CA LEU A 120 -10.65 -34.76 21.98
C LEU A 120 -9.85 -35.93 22.56
N PRO A 121 -10.45 -37.12 22.74
CA PRO A 121 -9.74 -38.30 23.20
C PRO A 121 -8.84 -38.81 22.07
N CYS A 122 -7.54 -38.76 22.34
CA CYS A 122 -6.47 -39.14 21.42
C CYS A 122 -5.76 -40.39 21.95
N ARG A 123 -5.14 -41.18 21.07
CA ARG A 123 -4.24 -42.27 21.47
C ARG A 123 -2.86 -42.08 20.85
N ILE A 124 -1.88 -41.79 21.69
CA ILE A 124 -0.48 -41.76 21.28
C ILE A 124 0.03 -43.20 21.24
N ARG A 125 0.43 -43.62 20.04
CA ARG A 125 1.10 -44.89 19.79
C ARG A 125 2.60 -44.69 19.75
N GLU A 126 3.32 -45.76 20.03
CA GLU A 126 4.76 -45.82 19.79
C GLU A 126 5.02 -45.57 18.31
N SER A 127 5.89 -44.62 17.96
CA SER A 127 6.26 -44.46 16.56
C SER A 127 6.93 -45.75 16.10
N ALA A 128 6.44 -46.31 14.99
CA ALA A 128 6.83 -47.63 14.52
C ALA A 128 8.19 -47.56 13.82
N GLY A 129 9.25 -47.34 14.62
CA GLY A 129 10.64 -47.43 14.17
C GLY A 129 10.85 -48.74 13.39
N PRO A 130 11.32 -48.67 12.14
CA PRO A 130 11.03 -49.72 11.17
C PRO A 130 11.72 -51.04 11.50
N GLY A 131 10.91 -52.05 11.82
CA GLY A 131 11.28 -53.46 11.68
C GLY A 131 11.41 -53.81 10.19
N GLY A 132 12.61 -54.00 9.63
CA GLY A 132 13.91 -53.95 10.29
C GLY A 132 15.06 -53.55 9.37
N ALA A 133 15.82 -52.51 9.73
CA ALA A 133 17.22 -52.35 9.38
C ALA A 133 17.91 -51.34 10.32
N SER A 134 18.81 -51.81 11.20
CA SER A 134 19.60 -50.92 12.07
C SER A 134 20.55 -50.02 11.26
N PRO A 135 20.87 -48.80 11.74
CA PRO A 135 21.67 -47.84 11.00
C PRO A 135 23.10 -48.34 10.77
N ARG A 136 23.47 -48.59 9.50
CA ARG A 136 24.88 -48.77 9.10
C ARG A 136 25.60 -47.42 9.13
N ARG A 137 26.33 -47.15 10.22
CA ARG A 137 27.47 -46.22 10.15
C ARG A 137 28.51 -46.82 9.20
N VAL A 138 28.84 -46.07 8.14
CA VAL A 138 30.13 -46.20 7.46
C VAL A 138 31.13 -45.32 8.23
N GLY A 139 32.33 -45.78 8.60
CA GLY A 139 32.85 -47.14 8.43
C GLY A 139 34.11 -47.38 9.28
N GLY A 140 34.72 -48.55 9.12
CA GLY A 140 35.90 -49.00 9.88
C GLY A 140 35.93 -50.53 9.99
N HIS A 141 37.07 -51.15 9.69
CA HIS A 141 37.21 -52.60 9.49
C HIS A 141 36.87 -53.48 10.72
N VAL A 142 35.98 -54.47 10.52
CA VAL A 142 36.30 -55.91 10.39
C VAL A 142 37.62 -56.40 11.08
N PRO A 143 37.61 -57.50 11.87
CA PRO A 143 36.54 -58.14 12.65
C PRO A 143 37.02 -58.65 14.05
N VAL A 144 36.30 -59.64 14.61
CA VAL A 144 36.69 -60.70 15.59
C VAL A 144 35.77 -60.74 16.84
N ALA A 145 35.41 -61.96 17.22
CA ALA A 145 34.57 -62.36 18.36
C ALA A 145 35.36 -63.42 19.19
N PRO A 146 34.86 -64.08 20.27
CA PRO A 146 33.51 -63.98 20.86
C PRO A 146 33.46 -63.94 22.41
N GLY A 147 32.26 -63.67 22.95
CA GLY A 147 31.63 -64.38 24.08
C GLY A 147 32.24 -64.33 25.50
N GLY A 148 31.39 -64.12 26.52
CA GLY A 148 31.68 -64.41 27.93
C GLY A 148 31.10 -63.38 28.92
N PRO A 149 30.77 -63.74 30.19
CA PRO A 149 29.80 -62.96 30.96
C PRO A 149 30.21 -62.51 32.40
N ALA A 150 29.71 -61.32 32.78
CA ALA A 150 29.39 -60.92 34.17
C ALA A 150 30.58 -60.78 35.19
N PRO A 151 30.37 -60.44 36.48
CA PRO A 151 29.95 -59.08 36.89
C PRO A 151 30.70 -58.45 38.12
N ALA A 152 30.57 -57.11 38.25
CA ALA A 152 30.51 -56.29 39.49
C ALA A 152 31.63 -56.24 40.57
N ALA A 153 32.14 -55.02 40.82
CA ALA A 153 32.78 -54.51 42.07
C ALA A 153 32.69 -52.95 42.07
N ARG A 154 32.24 -52.21 43.11
CA ARG A 154 32.85 -51.87 44.44
C ARG A 154 34.07 -50.92 44.35
N ARG A 155 34.39 -50.01 45.30
CA ARG A 155 33.85 -49.54 46.62
C ARG A 155 34.45 -48.10 46.84
N VAL A 156 34.01 -47.13 47.67
CA VAL A 156 32.92 -46.98 48.69
C VAL A 156 32.15 -45.64 48.48
N GLU A 157 32.20 -44.49 49.19
CA GLU A 157 32.58 -43.98 50.56
C GLU A 157 31.99 -42.53 50.68
N GLU A 158 31.49 -41.93 51.78
CA GLU A 158 30.84 -42.42 53.01
C GLU A 158 29.77 -41.39 53.51
N LEU A 159 29.04 -41.68 54.60
CA LEU A 159 27.88 -40.94 55.18
C LEU A 159 28.29 -40.27 56.54
N PRO A 160 27.46 -39.52 57.36
CA PRO A 160 26.02 -39.76 57.66
C PRO A 160 25.05 -38.61 58.14
N VAL A 161 23.72 -38.87 58.04
CA VAL A 161 22.60 -38.62 59.02
C VAL A 161 22.32 -37.18 59.56
N GLY A 162 21.09 -36.71 59.85
CA GLY A 162 19.68 -37.22 59.86
C GLY A 162 18.73 -36.11 60.41
N ASP A 163 17.44 -36.27 60.74
CA ASP A 163 16.46 -37.39 60.66
C ASP A 163 14.98 -36.83 60.69
N ARG A 164 13.98 -37.70 60.44
CA ARG A 164 12.47 -37.58 60.41
C ARG A 164 11.71 -36.37 61.02
N THR A 165 10.56 -36.01 60.42
CA THR A 165 9.17 -36.46 60.84
C THR A 165 8.01 -35.97 59.95
N GLU A 166 6.94 -36.76 59.86
CA GLU A 166 5.56 -36.46 59.39
C GLU A 166 4.62 -36.18 60.61
N PRO A 167 3.29 -35.83 60.53
CA PRO A 167 2.33 -36.03 59.43
C PRO A 167 1.21 -34.97 59.14
N ASP A 168 0.43 -35.31 58.11
CA ASP A 168 -0.96 -35.00 57.66
C ASP A 168 -2.01 -34.31 58.59
N THR A 169 -3.01 -33.65 57.97
CA THR A 169 -4.50 -33.73 58.21
C THR A 169 -5.36 -32.45 57.98
N THR A 170 -6.26 -32.54 56.98
CA THR A 170 -7.70 -32.10 56.95
C THR A 170 -8.20 -30.65 56.73
N ALA A 171 -9.15 -30.55 55.76
CA ALA A 171 -10.38 -29.71 55.67
C ALA A 171 -10.31 -28.17 55.47
N GLY A 172 -11.26 -27.51 54.77
CA GLY A 172 -12.33 -28.08 53.93
C GLY A 172 -13.51 -27.15 53.55
N ALA A 173 -13.37 -26.31 52.50
CA ALA A 173 -14.45 -25.61 51.75
C ALA A 173 -15.30 -24.54 52.53
N PRO A 174 -16.17 -23.73 51.89
CA PRO A 174 -16.51 -23.60 50.46
C PRO A 174 -16.33 -22.18 49.84
N HIS A 175 -16.52 -22.05 48.52
CA HIS A 175 -16.45 -20.80 47.75
C HIS A 175 -17.76 -19.98 47.72
N ARG A 176 -17.63 -18.67 47.43
CA ARG A 176 -18.30 -18.04 46.26
C ARG A 176 -17.63 -16.72 45.82
N ARG A 177 -17.62 -16.51 44.49
CA ARG A 177 -17.33 -15.33 43.63
C ARG A 177 -17.13 -13.98 44.37
N THR A 178 -16.18 -13.11 44.00
CA THR A 178 -15.96 -12.52 42.65
C THR A 178 -14.52 -11.99 42.44
N GLY A 179 -14.18 -11.60 41.20
CA GLY A 179 -13.17 -10.55 40.93
C GLY A 179 -11.84 -11.03 40.39
N LEU A 180 -11.72 -11.20 39.06
CA LEU A 180 -10.46 -11.37 38.36
C LEU A 180 -10.10 -10.08 37.63
N LEU A 181 -9.25 -9.24 38.21
CA LEU A 181 -8.56 -8.16 37.51
C LEU A 181 -7.31 -7.71 38.28
N ARG A 182 -6.28 -7.30 37.54
CA ARG A 182 -4.96 -6.82 37.98
C ARG A 182 -3.95 -7.91 38.42
N ALA A 183 -2.72 -7.74 37.95
CA ALA A 183 -1.48 -8.43 38.34
C ALA A 183 -1.36 -9.95 38.03
N PHE A 184 -1.01 -10.29 36.78
CA PHE A 184 -0.15 -11.45 36.49
C PHE A 184 1.32 -11.07 36.76
N LEU A 185 1.60 -10.75 38.03
CA LEU A 185 2.93 -10.42 38.57
C LEU A 185 3.18 -11.29 39.81
N GLU A 186 4.42 -11.31 40.30
CA GLU A 186 4.80 -11.88 41.61
C GLU A 186 4.73 -13.41 41.77
N ARG A 187 4.99 -14.13 40.68
CA ARG A 187 6.06 -15.15 40.66
C ARG A 187 7.03 -14.76 39.54
N TYR A 188 8.27 -14.35 39.78
CA TYR A 188 9.22 -14.83 40.80
C TYR A 188 9.78 -13.73 41.73
N THR A 189 9.71 -13.98 43.04
CA THR A 189 10.77 -13.78 44.06
C THR A 189 10.26 -14.40 45.38
N GLY A 190 11.08 -14.89 46.31
CA GLY A 190 12.52 -15.14 46.23
C GLY A 190 13.12 -15.45 47.62
N LEU A 191 13.51 -16.70 47.86
CA LEU A 191 14.32 -17.15 49.02
C LEU A 191 15.14 -18.37 48.56
N GLY A 192 16.34 -18.62 49.07
CA GLY A 192 17.02 -17.93 50.17
C GLY A 192 18.15 -16.99 49.75
N ARG A 193 18.26 -15.85 50.46
CA ARG A 193 19.57 -15.27 50.79
C ARG A 193 20.04 -15.87 52.12
N ARG A 194 21.25 -16.38 52.16
CA ARG A 194 22.22 -16.11 53.25
C ARG A 194 23.32 -15.27 52.60
N THR A 195 23.84 -14.21 53.21
CA THR A 195 23.58 -13.58 54.52
C THR A 195 23.08 -12.13 54.29
N GLU A 196 22.05 -11.67 55.01
CA GLU A 196 22.09 -10.78 56.18
C GLU A 196 22.35 -9.28 55.84
N GLU A 197 21.74 -8.29 56.49
CA GLU A 197 20.84 -8.32 57.66
C GLU A 197 19.71 -7.27 57.62
N ARG A 198 18.97 -7.17 58.74
CA ARG A 198 17.85 -6.28 59.15
C ARG A 198 17.77 -4.88 58.49
N GLY A 199 16.59 -4.25 58.31
CA GLY A 199 15.21 -4.73 58.52
C GLY A 199 14.19 -3.65 58.93
N ALA A 200 12.91 -3.92 58.62
CA ALA A 200 11.68 -3.46 59.30
C ALA A 200 11.13 -2.00 59.15
N ARG A 201 9.99 -1.95 58.42
CA ARG A 201 8.68 -1.31 58.77
C ARG A 201 8.37 0.19 58.46
N THR A 202 7.07 0.36 58.16
CA THR A 202 6.15 1.51 58.38
C THR A 202 6.26 2.80 57.55
N GLN A 203 5.30 2.93 56.62
CA GLN A 203 4.53 4.13 56.23
C GLN A 203 3.81 4.81 57.43
N PRO A 204 3.10 5.96 57.25
CA PRO A 204 3.29 7.09 56.31
C PRO A 204 3.10 8.50 56.95
N SER A 205 3.55 9.58 56.28
CA SER A 205 2.96 10.94 56.42
C SER A 205 3.42 11.92 55.33
N GLU A 206 2.54 12.85 54.96
CA GLU A 206 2.88 14.14 54.30
C GLU A 206 3.20 15.21 55.38
N PRO A 207 3.33 16.53 55.09
CA PRO A 207 4.58 17.10 54.58
C PRO A 207 5.06 18.34 55.39
N GLU A 208 6.31 18.36 55.86
CA GLU A 208 6.87 19.54 56.56
C GLU A 208 8.29 19.93 56.12
N ASN A 209 8.63 21.19 56.41
CA ASN A 209 9.79 21.98 55.98
C ASN A 209 10.01 23.06 57.06
N PRO A 210 11.22 23.59 57.38
CA PRO A 210 12.56 23.29 56.88
C PRO A 210 13.65 23.04 57.99
N ALA A 211 14.90 22.90 57.56
CA ALA A 211 16.13 23.48 58.15
C ALA A 211 16.97 22.79 59.27
N LEU A 212 18.29 23.04 59.13
CA LEU A 212 19.42 23.04 60.08
C LEU A 212 20.26 21.77 60.39
N ASP A 213 21.56 21.94 60.09
CA ASP A 213 22.80 21.51 60.75
C ASP A 213 23.31 20.04 60.77
N ALA A 214 24.52 19.90 60.19
CA ALA A 214 25.76 19.19 60.62
C ALA A 214 25.70 17.82 61.38
N ASP A 215 26.65 16.90 61.19
CA ASP A 215 28.05 17.07 60.74
C ASP A 215 28.61 15.86 59.94
N ALA A 216 29.84 16.00 59.47
CA ALA A 216 30.62 15.19 58.53
C ALA A 216 30.54 13.66 58.57
N SER A 217 30.53 13.08 57.35
CA SER A 217 31.46 11.98 57.01
C SER A 217 31.93 12.14 55.56
N GLU A 218 33.24 12.30 55.36
CA GLU A 218 33.79 12.62 54.03
C GLU A 218 33.67 11.46 53.02
N LYS A 219 33.05 11.75 51.88
CA LYS A 219 33.39 11.12 50.60
C LYS A 219 33.59 12.22 49.58
N ALA A 220 34.76 12.25 48.94
CA ALA A 220 35.08 13.24 47.92
C ALA A 220 34.06 13.16 46.77
N LEU A 221 33.44 14.30 46.45
CA LEU A 221 32.64 14.42 45.24
C LEU A 221 33.58 14.39 44.01
N PRO A 222 33.12 13.89 42.85
CA PRO A 222 33.69 14.34 41.58
C PRO A 222 33.52 15.87 41.47
N PRO A 223 34.38 16.58 40.70
CA PRO A 223 34.24 18.03 40.53
C PRO A 223 32.86 18.38 39.97
N GLU A 224 32.33 19.55 40.34
CA GLU A 224 31.00 20.00 39.92
C GLU A 224 30.92 20.05 38.39
N ALA A 225 30.11 19.16 37.80
CA ALA A 225 29.79 19.22 36.38
C ALA A 225 29.01 20.50 36.12
N GLU A 226 29.51 21.33 35.21
CA GLU A 226 28.86 22.60 34.89
C GLU A 226 27.45 22.33 34.34
N ALA A 227 26.45 23.00 34.91
CA ALA A 227 25.05 22.86 34.53
C ALA A 227 24.59 24.10 33.76
N VAL A 228 24.01 23.88 32.57
CA VAL A 228 23.51 24.94 31.69
C VAL A 228 22.04 24.71 31.38
N THR A 229 21.19 25.67 31.76
CA THR A 229 19.77 25.68 31.39
C THR A 229 19.58 26.51 30.12
N ILE A 230 19.20 25.88 29.01
CA ILE A 230 18.96 26.55 27.74
C ILE A 230 17.51 27.06 27.71
N SER A 231 17.33 28.37 27.71
CA SER A 231 16.02 29.05 27.61
C SER A 231 15.76 29.48 26.16
N PHE A 232 14.64 29.04 25.59
CA PHE A 232 14.33 29.26 24.18
C PHE A 232 12.83 29.32 23.89
N ALA A 233 12.41 30.18 22.97
CA ALA A 233 11.05 30.17 22.44
C ALA A 233 10.85 28.96 21.52
N GLY A 234 9.64 28.40 21.45
CA GLY A 234 9.37 27.12 20.77
C GLY A 234 9.89 26.99 19.33
N PHE A 235 9.99 28.09 18.59
CA PHE A 235 10.59 28.14 17.25
C PHE A 235 12.08 27.71 17.23
N ASN A 236 12.82 28.00 18.29
CA ASN A 236 14.28 27.79 18.39
C ASN A 236 14.63 26.37 18.89
N GLN A 237 13.70 25.41 18.89
CA GLN A 237 13.92 24.07 19.46
C GLN A 237 15.10 23.32 18.81
N ALA A 238 15.27 23.43 17.49
CA ALA A 238 16.42 22.83 16.78
C ALA A 238 17.75 23.44 17.26
N TRP A 239 17.80 24.74 17.55
CA TRP A 239 18.97 25.39 18.15
C TRP A 239 19.23 24.91 19.58
N ALA A 240 18.20 24.78 20.41
CA ALA A 240 18.37 24.24 21.76
C ALA A 240 18.88 22.79 21.76
N ALA A 241 18.40 21.96 20.83
CA ALA A 241 18.85 20.58 20.66
C ALA A 241 20.30 20.50 20.16
N TRP A 242 20.68 21.28 19.15
CA TRP A 242 22.04 21.29 18.61
C TRP A 242 23.06 21.85 19.60
N ILE A 243 22.73 22.95 20.29
CA ILE A 243 23.55 23.51 21.38
C ILE A 243 23.67 22.49 22.53
N GLY A 244 22.58 21.78 22.85
CA GLY A 244 22.58 20.72 23.85
C GLY A 244 23.57 19.59 23.54
N ASP A 245 23.49 18.99 22.34
CA ASP A 245 24.43 17.96 21.88
C ASP A 245 25.90 18.39 21.99
N ARG A 246 26.22 19.64 21.64
CA ARG A 246 27.60 20.16 21.71
C ARG A 246 28.12 20.39 23.12
N LEU A 247 27.23 20.66 24.09
CA LEU A 247 27.58 20.81 25.49
C LEU A 247 27.66 19.44 26.19
N GLU A 248 26.70 18.54 25.93
CA GLU A 248 26.66 17.19 26.49
C GLU A 248 27.85 16.34 26.03
N ARG A 249 28.25 16.41 24.74
CA ARG A 249 29.46 15.75 24.22
C ARG A 249 30.75 16.24 24.89
N ARG A 250 30.73 17.40 25.56
CA ARG A 250 31.85 17.99 26.33
C ARG A 250 31.68 17.82 27.85
N GLY A 251 30.70 17.03 28.30
CA GLY A 251 30.48 16.69 29.71
C GLY A 251 29.69 17.72 30.53
N VAL A 252 29.12 18.74 29.88
CA VAL A 252 28.24 19.74 30.50
C VAL A 252 26.86 19.12 30.69
N THR A 253 26.23 19.32 31.85
CA THR A 253 24.85 18.85 32.09
C THR A 253 23.85 19.88 31.56
N VAL A 254 23.09 19.52 30.53
CA VAL A 254 22.14 20.43 29.89
C VAL A 254 20.71 20.20 30.38
N VAL A 255 19.98 21.29 30.60
CA VAL A 255 18.52 21.28 30.80
C VAL A 255 17.89 22.18 29.76
N GLN A 256 17.03 21.64 28.89
CA GLN A 256 16.31 22.43 27.88
C GLN A 256 14.98 22.93 28.47
N GLN A 257 14.84 24.24 28.59
CA GLN A 257 13.62 24.91 29.07
C GLN A 257 12.99 25.72 27.93
N ARG A 258 11.93 25.16 27.33
CA ARG A 258 11.05 25.91 26.42
C ARG A 258 10.35 27.01 27.22
N TRP A 259 10.32 28.23 26.67
CA TRP A 259 9.73 29.41 27.29
C TRP A 259 8.54 29.89 26.45
N ASP A 260 7.32 29.66 26.97
CA ASP A 260 6.06 30.17 26.43
C ASP A 260 5.39 31.02 27.53
N ALA A 261 5.54 32.35 27.49
CA ALA A 261 4.96 33.24 28.50
C ALA A 261 3.49 33.58 28.17
N PRO A 262 2.51 33.34 29.08
CA PRO A 262 1.13 33.76 28.87
C PRO A 262 1.00 35.28 28.72
N VAL A 263 0.10 35.73 27.86
CA VAL A 263 -0.12 37.16 27.55
C VAL A 263 -0.68 37.91 28.77
N GLU A 264 -1.30 37.19 29.69
CA GLU A 264 -1.98 37.65 30.89
C GLU A 264 -1.04 37.87 32.10
N VAL A 265 0.16 37.27 32.10
CA VAL A 265 1.09 37.27 33.25
C VAL A 265 2.24 38.27 33.04
N PRO A 266 2.55 39.17 34.00
CA PRO A 266 3.62 40.16 33.86
C PRO A 266 4.96 39.55 33.43
N LEU A 267 5.64 40.22 32.49
CA LEU A 267 6.87 39.71 31.89
C LEU A 267 7.99 39.62 32.94
N GLU A 268 8.04 40.59 33.85
CA GLU A 268 8.92 40.70 35.01
C GLU A 268 8.78 39.50 35.98
N GLU A 269 7.63 38.82 35.99
CA GLU A 269 7.39 37.62 36.80
C GLU A 269 7.89 36.37 36.06
N THR A 270 7.49 36.20 34.79
CA THR A 270 7.91 35.06 33.95
C THR A 270 9.42 34.98 33.68
N LEU A 271 10.15 36.10 33.75
CA LEU A 271 11.61 36.12 33.67
C LEU A 271 12.27 35.78 35.01
N ARG A 272 11.64 36.10 36.15
CA ARG A 272 12.18 35.73 37.48
C ARG A 272 12.19 34.22 37.67
N ASP A 273 11.26 33.47 37.09
CA ASP A 273 11.29 32.01 37.14
C ASP A 273 12.54 31.39 36.51
N LEU A 274 13.13 32.02 35.48
CA LEU A 274 14.42 31.57 34.92
C LEU A 274 15.56 31.66 35.95
N THR A 275 15.51 32.63 36.88
CA THR A 275 16.47 32.75 38.00
C THR A 275 16.27 31.70 39.10
N ARG A 276 15.32 30.77 38.96
CA ARG A 276 15.16 29.59 39.84
C ARG A 276 15.89 28.35 39.30
N ALA A 277 16.36 28.37 38.06
CA ALA A 277 17.15 27.29 37.46
C ALA A 277 18.55 27.16 38.11
N ARG A 278 19.09 25.95 38.15
CA ARG A 278 20.39 25.63 38.76
C ARG A 278 21.51 25.67 37.71
N GLY A 279 22.56 26.44 37.98
CA GLY A 279 23.64 26.70 37.04
C GLY A 279 23.44 27.99 36.22
N ARG A 280 24.12 28.08 35.07
CA ARG A 280 24.02 29.22 34.14
C ARG A 280 22.78 29.08 33.26
N VAL A 281 22.18 30.21 32.88
CA VAL A 281 21.05 30.26 31.93
C VAL A 281 21.55 30.77 30.58
N LEU A 282 21.43 29.96 29.53
CA LEU A 282 21.77 30.33 28.16
C LEU A 282 20.49 30.67 27.38
N VAL A 283 20.32 31.94 27.01
CA VAL A 283 19.13 32.42 26.29
C VAL A 283 19.37 32.41 24.78
N ILE A 284 18.48 31.77 24.01
CA ILE A 284 18.51 31.80 22.54
C ILE A 284 17.61 32.93 22.04
N LEU A 285 18.24 34.06 21.69
CA LEU A 285 17.58 35.26 21.20
C LEU A 285 17.20 35.09 19.72
N SER A 286 15.90 35.22 19.41
CA SER A 286 15.38 35.32 18.05
C SER A 286 14.21 36.30 17.99
N ASP A 287 13.77 36.64 16.78
CA ASP A 287 12.55 37.40 16.53
C ASP A 287 11.34 36.76 17.22
N TRP A 288 11.21 35.43 17.16
CA TRP A 288 10.13 34.68 17.81
C TRP A 288 10.20 34.71 19.34
N TYR A 289 11.38 34.91 19.94
CA TYR A 289 11.53 35.14 21.38
C TYR A 289 10.87 36.44 21.84
N PHE A 290 10.75 37.44 20.95
CA PHE A 290 10.15 38.74 21.24
C PHE A 290 8.76 38.95 20.62
N GLN A 291 8.42 38.23 19.54
CA GLN A 291 7.19 38.41 18.76
C GLN A 291 6.01 37.50 19.14
N LEU A 292 6.21 36.44 19.92
CA LEU A 292 5.11 35.58 20.40
C LEU A 292 4.33 36.23 21.55
N GLY A 293 3.62 37.31 21.25
CA GLY A 293 2.72 38.00 22.17
C GLY A 293 2.36 39.41 21.70
N THR A 294 1.26 39.96 22.22
CA THR A 294 0.78 41.32 21.90
C THR A 294 1.57 42.44 22.60
N ARG A 295 2.87 42.21 22.85
CA ARG A 295 3.74 43.03 23.72
C ARG A 295 4.71 43.88 22.92
N SER A 296 5.06 45.03 23.47
CA SER A 296 5.93 46.02 22.85
C SER A 296 7.41 45.82 23.21
N HIS A 297 8.31 46.36 22.37
CA HIS A 297 9.74 46.43 22.70
C HIS A 297 10.02 47.21 24.00
N ASP A 298 9.15 48.15 24.39
CA ASP A 298 9.33 48.95 25.61
C ASP A 298 9.00 48.18 26.91
N GLU A 299 8.08 47.23 26.85
CA GLU A 299 7.82 46.29 27.96
C GLU A 299 8.99 45.31 28.12
N TRP A 300 9.48 44.77 27.00
CA TRP A 300 10.71 43.97 26.97
C TRP A 300 11.93 44.73 27.50
N ASN A 301 12.12 45.99 27.08
CA ASN A 301 13.20 46.86 27.56
C ASN A 301 13.10 47.17 29.06
N ARG A 302 11.91 47.07 29.68
CA ARG A 302 11.71 47.22 31.13
C ARG A 302 12.10 45.94 31.86
N ALA A 303 11.46 44.82 31.51
CA ALA A 303 11.59 43.58 32.27
C ALA A 303 13.01 43.00 32.24
N LEU A 304 13.71 43.09 31.10
CA LEU A 304 15.12 42.67 31.00
C LEU A 304 16.03 43.51 31.93
N ARG A 305 15.77 44.81 32.09
CA ARG A 305 16.54 45.68 32.99
C ARG A 305 16.28 45.40 34.46
N GLU A 306 15.07 44.95 34.82
CA GLU A 306 14.71 44.65 36.21
C GLU A 306 15.20 43.26 36.66
N VAL A 307 15.29 42.29 35.76
CA VAL A 307 15.56 40.88 36.12
C VAL A 307 16.96 40.38 35.74
N VAL A 308 17.55 40.84 34.62
CA VAL A 308 18.83 40.31 34.11
C VAL A 308 20.04 41.12 34.62
N VAL A 309 19.94 42.45 34.62
CA VAL A 309 21.01 43.36 35.05
C VAL A 309 21.53 43.10 36.49
N PRO A 310 20.73 42.64 37.47
CA PRO A 310 21.23 42.38 38.82
C PRO A 310 22.15 41.16 38.98
N ASP A 311 22.16 40.20 38.03
CA ASP A 311 22.88 38.91 38.14
C ASP A 311 23.49 38.52 36.77
N PRO A 312 24.38 39.34 36.18
CA PRO A 312 24.82 39.18 34.78
C PRO A 312 25.68 37.94 34.55
N ASP A 313 26.52 37.55 35.52
CA ASP A 313 27.42 36.38 35.42
C ASP A 313 26.67 35.04 35.29
N ARG A 314 25.37 35.05 35.63
CA ARG A 314 24.49 33.88 35.52
C ARG A 314 23.83 33.72 34.15
N PHE A 315 23.80 34.78 33.33
CA PHE A 315 23.18 34.78 32.02
C PHE A 315 24.21 34.81 30.88
N ALA A 316 24.11 33.82 29.99
CA ALA A 316 24.72 33.85 28.67
C ALA A 316 23.63 33.98 27.61
N ALA A 317 23.97 34.46 26.42
CA ALA A 317 23.05 34.42 25.29
C ALA A 317 23.75 34.16 23.96
N VAL A 318 22.97 33.65 23.01
CA VAL A 318 23.31 33.55 21.60
C VAL A 318 22.19 34.19 20.78
N THR A 319 22.53 34.88 19.68
CA THR A 319 21.52 35.36 18.73
C THR A 319 21.48 34.48 17.49
N VAL A 320 20.26 34.16 17.06
CA VAL A 320 19.96 33.33 15.89
C VAL A 320 19.00 34.04 14.91
N THR A 321 18.88 35.36 15.02
CA THR A 321 18.14 36.22 14.10
C THR A 321 18.97 37.44 13.69
N THR A 322 18.79 37.88 12.45
CA THR A 322 19.33 39.16 11.92
C THR A 322 18.35 40.32 12.10
N SER A 323 17.19 40.07 12.73
CA SER A 323 16.16 41.08 13.04
C SER A 323 16.59 42.02 14.18
N ALA A 324 16.10 43.26 14.14
CA ALA A 324 16.38 44.26 15.19
C ALA A 324 15.74 43.86 16.54
N LEU A 325 16.58 43.52 17.52
CA LEU A 325 16.17 43.15 18.88
C LEU A 325 15.91 44.38 19.79
N PRO A 326 15.15 44.24 20.89
CA PRO A 326 14.98 45.31 21.88
C PRO A 326 16.33 45.73 22.48
N GLY A 327 16.61 47.04 22.55
CA GLY A 327 17.94 47.55 22.93
C GLY A 327 18.48 47.13 24.30
N ALA A 328 17.64 46.63 25.21
CA ALA A 328 18.06 46.04 26.48
C ALA A 328 18.76 44.65 26.34
N THR A 329 18.68 43.96 25.20
CA THR A 329 19.38 42.67 25.00
C THR A 329 20.90 42.81 24.93
N SER A 330 21.42 44.03 24.73
CA SER A 330 22.85 44.35 24.78
C SER A 330 23.53 43.90 26.08
N VAL A 331 22.79 43.86 27.19
CA VAL A 331 23.25 43.40 28.52
C VAL A 331 23.75 41.96 28.49
N PHE A 332 23.25 41.11 27.59
CA PHE A 332 23.64 39.70 27.53
C PHE A 332 24.99 39.44 26.84
N GLU A 333 25.58 40.43 26.15
CA GLU A 333 26.75 40.23 25.27
C GLU A 333 26.61 38.97 24.39
N ALA A 334 25.52 38.89 23.64
CA ALA A 334 25.12 37.68 22.94
C ALA A 334 26.09 37.32 21.80
N ALA A 335 26.51 36.05 21.73
CA ALA A 335 27.33 35.57 20.61
C ALA A 335 26.46 35.33 19.36
N ASP A 336 26.90 35.85 18.22
CA ASP A 336 26.14 35.78 16.97
C ASP A 336 26.41 34.46 16.22
N LEU A 337 25.36 33.66 16.04
CA LEU A 337 25.39 32.38 15.31
C LEU A 337 24.70 32.47 13.95
N THR A 338 24.32 33.67 13.50
CA THR A 338 23.74 33.90 12.16
C THR A 338 24.81 33.95 11.07
N ASP A 339 24.41 33.59 9.84
CA ASP A 339 25.22 33.60 8.61
C ASP A 339 26.60 32.91 8.73
N VAL A 340 26.72 31.91 9.61
CA VAL A 340 27.93 31.11 9.82
C VAL A 340 27.64 29.60 9.86
N GLY A 341 28.63 28.79 9.48
CA GLY A 341 28.54 27.33 9.52
C GLY A 341 28.75 26.74 10.92
N ALA A 342 28.42 25.46 11.08
CA ALA A 342 28.39 24.75 12.36
C ALA A 342 29.68 24.90 13.20
N ASP A 343 30.86 24.74 12.62
CA ASP A 343 32.15 24.80 13.33
C ASP A 343 32.53 26.22 13.80
N GLU A 344 31.95 27.25 13.16
CA GLU A 344 32.09 28.65 13.56
C GLU A 344 31.08 28.99 14.67
N ALA A 345 29.84 28.53 14.52
CA ALA A 345 28.82 28.65 15.55
C ALA A 345 29.22 27.93 16.87
N GLU A 346 29.78 26.71 16.79
CA GLU A 346 30.22 25.96 17.97
C GLU A 346 31.36 26.70 18.68
N ARG A 347 32.34 27.22 17.93
CA ARG A 347 33.46 27.97 18.53
C ARG A 347 32.99 29.25 19.23
N ARG A 348 32.00 29.96 18.67
CA ARG A 348 31.39 31.16 19.26
C ARG A 348 30.58 30.84 20.52
N LEU A 349 29.79 29.76 20.48
CA LEU A 349 29.06 29.22 21.64
C LEU A 349 30.01 28.89 22.79
N LEU A 350 31.04 28.08 22.53
CA LEU A 350 31.99 27.64 23.54
C LEU A 350 32.79 28.81 24.11
N ALA A 351 33.23 29.75 23.26
CA ALA A 351 33.89 30.98 23.70
C ALA A 351 33.00 31.84 24.61
N ARG A 352 31.69 31.96 24.32
CA ARG A 352 30.75 32.74 25.15
C ARG A 352 30.46 32.09 26.52
N LEU A 353 30.62 30.77 26.63
CA LEU A 353 30.50 30.02 27.89
C LEU A 353 31.85 29.87 28.63
N GLY A 354 32.97 30.17 27.98
CA GLY A 354 34.32 29.98 28.54
C GLY A 354 34.81 28.53 28.48
N LEU A 355 34.23 27.70 27.63
CA LEU A 355 34.53 26.27 27.48
C LEU A 355 35.67 26.03 26.46
N PRO A 356 36.50 24.98 26.63
CA PRO A 356 37.58 24.67 25.71
C PRO A 356 37.04 24.23 24.34
N ALA A 357 37.53 24.89 23.29
CA ALA A 357 37.14 24.68 21.91
C ALA A 357 37.97 23.60 21.18
N ASP A 358 38.67 22.75 21.92
CA ASP A 358 39.50 21.67 21.35
C ASP A 358 38.65 20.65 20.57
N PRO A 359 39.21 19.98 19.54
CA PRO A 359 38.51 18.92 18.83
C PRO A 359 38.23 17.72 19.75
N LEU A 360 36.99 17.24 19.73
CA LEU A 360 36.66 15.94 20.33
C LEU A 360 37.27 14.81 19.49
N PRO A 361 37.74 13.71 20.10
CA PRO A 361 38.21 12.55 19.35
C PRO A 361 37.05 11.90 18.57
N GLU A 362 37.37 11.27 17.43
CA GLU A 362 36.40 10.55 16.61
C GLU A 362 35.82 9.35 17.38
N VAL A 363 34.61 9.53 17.92
CA VAL A 363 33.76 8.44 18.44
C VAL A 363 33.02 7.81 17.26
N ASP A 364 32.77 6.50 17.32
CA ASP A 364 32.13 5.70 16.25
C ASP A 364 30.95 6.42 15.59
N ALA A 365 30.95 6.43 14.25
CA ALA A 365 30.03 7.17 13.39
C ALA A 365 28.57 6.66 13.39
N THR A 366 28.18 5.87 14.41
CA THR A 366 26.85 5.29 14.58
C THR A 366 25.88 6.18 15.37
N ALA A 367 26.36 7.26 16.00
CA ALA A 367 25.58 8.20 16.80
C ALA A 367 25.60 9.64 16.24
N ALA A 368 25.07 9.81 15.02
CA ALA A 368 24.90 11.12 14.39
C ALA A 368 23.91 12.00 15.20
N GLY A 369 24.40 13.15 15.68
CA GLY A 369 23.61 14.11 16.46
C GLY A 369 22.54 14.86 15.65
N PRO A 370 21.84 15.82 16.28
CA PRO A 370 21.03 16.82 15.57
C PRO A 370 21.89 17.56 14.53
N ARG A 371 21.31 17.86 13.35
CA ARG A 371 21.95 18.73 12.35
C ARG A 371 22.07 20.16 12.88
N PHE A 372 22.95 20.95 12.27
CA PHE A 372 23.01 22.38 12.50
C PHE A 372 21.72 23.04 11.96
N PRO A 373 21.02 23.92 12.71
CA PRO A 373 19.66 24.33 12.34
C PRO A 373 19.51 25.17 11.07
N LEU A 374 20.61 25.75 10.56
CA LEU A 374 20.63 26.50 9.30
C LEU A 374 20.91 25.60 8.08
N ASP A 375 21.35 24.35 8.29
CA ASP A 375 21.59 23.41 7.19
C ASP A 375 20.26 22.88 6.66
N THR A 376 20.07 22.96 5.33
CA THR A 376 18.96 22.25 4.68
C THR A 376 19.18 20.73 4.71
N PRO A 377 18.09 19.93 4.79
CA PRO A 377 18.13 18.49 4.49
C PRO A 377 18.85 18.19 3.16
N GLU A 378 19.52 17.04 3.06
CA GLU A 378 20.26 16.69 1.84
C GLU A 378 19.33 16.44 0.64
N VAL A 379 18.11 15.97 0.91
CA VAL A 379 17.02 15.91 -0.08
C VAL A 379 15.87 16.80 0.38
N TRP A 380 15.50 17.77 -0.44
CA TRP A 380 14.37 18.68 -0.21
C TRP A 380 13.58 18.89 -1.50
N GLY A 381 12.31 18.51 -1.54
CA GLY A 381 11.50 18.65 -2.76
C GLY A 381 9.99 18.68 -2.57
N GLY A 382 9.31 19.30 -3.53
CA GLY A 382 7.86 19.52 -3.56
C GLY A 382 7.33 20.59 -2.58
N VAL A 383 8.11 20.97 -1.56
CA VAL A 383 7.65 21.81 -0.43
C VAL A 383 7.16 23.19 -0.92
N PRO A 384 5.92 23.60 -0.64
CA PRO A 384 5.42 24.94 -0.96
C PRO A 384 6.22 26.03 -0.23
N ARG A 385 6.34 27.22 -0.84
CA ARG A 385 7.04 28.36 -0.23
C ARG A 385 6.46 28.72 1.14
N ARG A 386 7.33 28.97 2.14
CA ARG A 386 6.94 29.39 3.49
C ARG A 386 6.01 30.61 3.46
N ASN A 387 4.95 30.57 4.24
CA ASN A 387 4.05 31.71 4.41
C ASN A 387 4.64 32.71 5.41
N THR A 388 5.12 33.85 4.92
CA THR A 388 5.72 34.93 5.73
C THR A 388 4.72 35.69 6.62
N ARG A 389 3.43 35.32 6.59
CA ARG A 389 2.35 35.85 7.44
C ARG A 389 1.65 34.76 8.27
N PHE A 390 2.27 33.59 8.42
CA PHE A 390 1.76 32.55 9.31
C PHE A 390 1.58 33.10 10.73
N THR A 391 0.44 32.82 11.36
CA THR A 391 0.04 33.41 12.64
C THR A 391 -0.57 32.33 13.54
N GLY A 392 -0.12 32.26 14.79
CA GLY A 392 -0.66 31.37 15.84
C GLY A 392 -0.21 29.91 15.72
N ARG A 393 -1.08 29.00 16.22
CA ARG A 393 -1.00 27.52 16.11
C ARG A 393 0.20 26.83 16.77
N GLU A 394 0.91 27.49 17.68
CA GLU A 394 2.08 26.94 18.39
C GLU A 394 1.78 25.62 19.13
N GLU A 395 0.63 25.50 19.78
CA GLU A 395 0.23 24.27 20.48
C GLU A 395 -0.06 23.12 19.51
N LEU A 396 -0.65 23.39 18.34
CA LEU A 396 -0.91 22.37 17.32
C LEU A 396 0.40 21.87 16.69
N LEU A 397 1.33 22.77 16.40
CA LEU A 397 2.67 22.43 15.91
C LEU A 397 3.44 21.58 16.94
N GLY A 398 3.45 22.00 18.21
CA GLY A 398 4.05 21.23 19.30
C GLY A 398 3.36 19.90 19.57
N SER A 399 2.07 19.76 19.27
CA SER A 399 1.32 18.50 19.43
C SER A 399 1.55 17.53 18.27
N ALA A 400 1.58 18.02 17.03
CA ALA A 400 1.99 17.21 15.87
C ALA A 400 3.44 16.72 15.99
N HIS A 401 4.35 17.59 16.47
CA HIS A 401 5.75 17.24 16.75
C HIS A 401 5.85 16.14 17.81
N ARG A 402 5.20 16.30 18.96
CA ARG A 402 5.17 15.28 20.03
C ARG A 402 4.54 13.97 19.58
N ALA A 403 3.49 14.01 18.76
CA ALA A 403 2.84 12.81 18.24
C ALA A 403 3.77 12.01 17.31
N LEU A 404 4.48 12.68 16.39
CA LEU A 404 5.49 12.02 15.54
C LEU A 404 6.71 11.53 16.33
N ARG A 405 7.15 12.27 17.36
CA ARG A 405 8.31 11.88 18.20
C ARG A 405 8.00 10.81 19.26
N GLY A 406 6.74 10.61 19.62
CA GLY A 406 6.31 9.65 20.66
C GLY A 406 6.06 8.22 20.17
N THR A 407 6.03 8.00 18.86
CA THR A 407 5.78 6.69 18.23
C THR A 407 7.06 5.88 18.01
N GLY A 408 6.96 4.55 18.14
CA GLY A 408 8.05 3.64 17.79
C GLY A 408 8.30 3.54 16.28
N PRO A 409 9.44 2.96 15.85
CA PRO A 409 9.77 2.78 14.43
C PRO A 409 8.66 2.05 13.67
N GLY A 410 8.26 2.58 12.52
CA GLY A 410 7.17 2.06 11.69
C GLY A 410 5.79 2.66 11.95
N ALA A 411 5.60 3.42 13.04
CA ALA A 411 4.28 3.95 13.46
C ALA A 411 4.14 5.49 13.42
N GLY A 412 5.14 6.22 12.92
CA GLY A 412 5.17 7.69 12.90
C GLY A 412 4.28 8.35 11.84
N VAL A 413 2.97 8.13 11.90
CA VAL A 413 1.97 8.74 11.00
C VAL A 413 1.06 9.67 11.79
N VAL A 414 1.01 10.95 11.41
CA VAL A 414 0.11 11.96 11.98
C VAL A 414 -0.76 12.57 10.88
N THR A 415 -2.07 12.63 11.11
CA THR A 415 -3.02 13.29 10.20
C THR A 415 -3.55 14.57 10.84
N LEU A 416 -3.20 15.71 10.25
CA LEU A 416 -3.87 16.98 10.47
C LEU A 416 -5.29 16.87 9.88
N HIS A 417 -6.29 16.90 10.74
CA HIS A 417 -7.71 16.73 10.41
C HIS A 417 -8.48 18.04 10.66
N GLY A 418 -9.59 18.24 9.95
CA GLY A 418 -10.49 19.38 10.16
C GLY A 418 -11.13 19.86 8.85
N MET A 419 -11.90 20.95 8.92
CA MET A 419 -12.66 21.48 7.79
C MET A 419 -11.80 21.99 6.61
N SER A 420 -12.45 22.28 5.48
CA SER A 420 -11.82 22.99 4.36
C SER A 420 -11.52 24.44 4.75
N GLY A 421 -10.49 25.06 4.17
CA GLY A 421 -10.10 26.45 4.46
C GLY A 421 -9.49 26.71 5.86
N VAL A 422 -9.50 25.75 6.79
CA VAL A 422 -9.04 25.94 8.18
C VAL A 422 -7.51 26.03 8.35
N GLY A 423 -6.74 25.84 7.26
CA GLY A 423 -5.29 26.07 7.23
C GLY A 423 -4.40 24.83 7.39
N LYS A 424 -4.93 23.60 7.40
CA LYS A 424 -4.14 22.35 7.55
C LYS A 424 -2.86 22.29 6.70
N THR A 425 -2.96 22.60 5.42
CA THR A 425 -1.84 22.68 4.47
C THR A 425 -0.79 23.71 4.90
N GLN A 426 -1.22 24.87 5.41
CA GLN A 426 -0.30 25.91 5.89
C GLN A 426 0.39 25.50 7.20
N LEU A 427 -0.33 24.79 8.08
CA LEU A 427 0.22 24.20 9.31
C LEU A 427 1.29 23.14 8.98
N ALA A 428 1.08 22.32 7.96
CA ALA A 428 2.07 21.36 7.46
C ALA A 428 3.28 22.04 6.80
N VAL A 429 3.09 23.12 6.02
CA VAL A 429 4.21 23.92 5.47
C VAL A 429 5.06 24.49 6.60
N GLU A 430 4.43 25.14 7.59
CA GLU A 430 5.17 25.76 8.69
C GLU A 430 5.84 24.71 9.61
N TYR A 431 5.23 23.53 9.79
CA TYR A 431 5.88 22.39 10.44
C TYR A 431 7.19 21.99 9.72
N VAL A 432 7.15 21.86 8.40
CA VAL A 432 8.34 21.53 7.59
C VAL A 432 9.43 22.58 7.72
N TYR A 433 9.09 23.88 7.71
CA TYR A 433 10.09 24.94 7.87
C TYR A 433 10.63 25.11 9.30
N ARG A 434 9.97 24.55 10.32
CA ARG A 434 10.42 24.60 11.73
C ARG A 434 11.21 23.38 12.17
N PHE A 435 10.78 22.19 11.76
CA PHE A 435 11.35 20.92 12.21
C PHE A 435 12.08 20.16 11.09
N GLY A 436 12.15 20.71 9.86
CA GLY A 436 12.75 20.05 8.70
C GLY A 436 14.22 19.68 8.87
N SER A 437 15.00 20.48 9.60
CA SER A 437 16.41 20.21 9.91
C SER A 437 16.63 18.98 10.82
N GLU A 438 15.58 18.43 11.44
CA GLU A 438 15.65 17.16 12.18
C GLU A 438 15.70 15.91 11.27
N TYR A 439 15.58 16.10 9.95
CA TYR A 439 15.53 15.06 8.93
C TYR A 439 16.64 15.25 7.89
N ASP A 440 17.11 14.15 7.31
CA ASP A 440 18.05 14.17 6.18
C ASP A 440 17.30 14.28 4.83
N VAL A 441 16.03 13.88 4.80
CA VAL A 441 15.14 13.90 3.64
C VAL A 441 13.80 14.55 4.01
N VAL A 442 13.36 15.54 3.24
CA VAL A 442 12.03 16.16 3.32
C VAL A 442 11.38 16.15 1.94
N TRP A 443 10.24 15.48 1.81
CA TRP A 443 9.52 15.36 0.53
C TRP A 443 8.03 15.64 0.68
N TRP A 444 7.49 16.49 -0.21
CA TRP A 444 6.08 16.88 -0.19
C TRP A 444 5.34 16.37 -1.41
N VAL A 445 4.14 15.81 -1.19
CA VAL A 445 3.34 15.13 -2.22
C VAL A 445 1.85 15.50 -2.09
N PRO A 446 1.22 16.02 -3.15
CA PRO A 446 -0.24 16.06 -3.26
C PRO A 446 -0.83 14.65 -3.29
N ALA A 447 -1.77 14.39 -2.40
CA ALA A 447 -2.46 13.12 -2.19
C ALA A 447 -3.94 13.16 -2.62
N ASP A 448 -4.38 14.23 -3.29
CA ASP A 448 -5.75 14.42 -3.81
C ASP A 448 -6.17 13.35 -4.83
N ARG A 449 -5.18 12.78 -5.55
CA ARG A 449 -5.37 11.75 -6.57
C ARG A 449 -4.25 10.73 -6.50
N ARG A 450 -4.61 9.45 -6.42
CA ARG A 450 -3.70 8.29 -6.42
C ARG A 450 -2.62 8.32 -7.52
N ALA A 451 -2.97 8.81 -8.72
CA ALA A 451 -2.02 8.93 -9.82
C ALA A 451 -0.93 10.00 -9.58
N VAL A 452 -1.27 11.13 -8.96
CA VAL A 452 -0.34 12.23 -8.63
C VAL A 452 0.53 11.86 -7.44
N LEU A 453 -0.07 11.24 -6.42
CA LEU A 453 0.62 10.68 -5.25
C LEU A 453 1.73 9.70 -5.66
N ARG A 454 1.40 8.70 -6.49
CA ARG A 454 2.37 7.76 -7.07
C ARG A 454 3.47 8.47 -7.87
N ARG A 455 3.17 9.63 -8.48
CA ARG A 455 4.08 10.36 -9.36
C ARG A 455 5.17 11.10 -8.62
N GLN A 456 4.76 11.90 -7.63
CA GLN A 456 5.70 12.65 -6.80
C GLN A 456 6.51 11.71 -5.90
N LEU A 457 5.92 10.62 -5.39
CA LEU A 457 6.68 9.55 -4.71
C LEU A 457 7.71 8.89 -5.65
N GLY A 458 7.36 8.63 -6.92
CA GLY A 458 8.30 8.10 -7.91
C GLY A 458 9.42 9.07 -8.32
N GLN A 459 9.26 10.37 -8.08
CA GLN A 459 10.28 11.40 -8.35
C GLN A 459 11.34 11.51 -7.24
N LEU A 460 11.09 10.96 -6.04
CA LEU A 460 12.07 10.92 -4.95
C LEU A 460 13.24 9.94 -5.21
N ALA A 461 13.10 8.98 -6.14
CA ALA A 461 14.13 7.97 -6.41
C ALA A 461 15.49 8.52 -6.89
N PRO A 462 15.57 9.39 -7.92
CA PRO A 462 16.84 10.01 -8.31
C PRO A 462 17.45 10.91 -7.23
N GLU A 463 16.62 11.60 -6.43
CA GLU A 463 17.09 12.48 -5.34
C GLU A 463 17.71 11.67 -4.20
N LEU A 464 17.10 10.53 -3.85
CA LEU A 464 17.70 9.51 -2.97
C LEU A 464 18.87 8.74 -3.62
N ARG A 465 19.30 9.11 -4.83
CA ARG A 465 20.39 8.49 -5.61
C ARG A 465 20.20 6.98 -5.85
N LEU A 466 18.96 6.49 -5.88
CA LEU A 466 18.65 5.07 -5.98
C LEU A 466 18.87 4.52 -7.39
N SER A 467 19.72 3.50 -7.50
CA SER A 467 19.96 2.72 -8.73
C SER A 467 18.66 2.11 -9.26
N THR A 468 18.06 2.78 -10.25
CA THR A 468 16.73 2.45 -10.79
C THR A 468 16.66 2.68 -12.30
N GLY A 469 15.81 1.91 -12.97
CA GLY A 469 15.54 2.04 -14.39
C GLY A 469 14.80 3.32 -14.80
N PRO A 470 14.60 3.53 -16.12
CA PRO A 470 13.79 4.63 -16.64
C PRO A 470 12.29 4.44 -16.34
N GLU A 471 11.86 3.22 -15.99
CA GLU A 471 10.47 2.84 -15.87
C GLU A 471 9.89 3.21 -14.49
N TYR A 472 9.38 4.45 -14.39
CA TYR A 472 8.50 5.02 -13.36
C TYR A 472 8.07 4.15 -12.16
N GLY A 473 7.38 3.03 -12.38
CA GLY A 473 6.88 2.18 -11.29
C GLY A 473 8.00 1.55 -10.46
N GLU A 474 9.16 1.28 -11.06
CA GLU A 474 10.36 0.79 -10.36
C GLU A 474 10.85 1.82 -9.34
N ARG A 475 10.93 3.09 -9.76
CA ARG A 475 11.35 4.22 -8.92
C ARG A 475 10.48 4.36 -7.68
N LEU A 476 9.15 4.32 -7.85
CA LEU A 476 8.18 4.35 -6.73
C LEU A 476 8.46 3.27 -5.69
N ARG A 477 8.83 2.06 -6.11
CA ARG A 477 9.09 0.94 -5.19
C ARG A 477 10.49 0.96 -4.60
N ALA A 478 11.48 1.43 -5.33
CA ALA A 478 12.80 1.70 -4.76
C ALA A 478 12.67 2.72 -3.62
N VAL A 479 11.88 3.78 -3.82
CA VAL A 479 11.53 4.75 -2.77
C VAL A 479 10.78 4.08 -1.61
N GLN A 480 9.70 3.35 -1.86
CA GLN A 480 8.97 2.66 -0.77
C GLN A 480 9.85 1.65 -0.01
N HIS A 481 10.80 0.98 -0.68
CA HIS A 481 11.75 0.07 -0.06
C HIS A 481 12.81 0.82 0.77
N ALA A 482 13.40 1.89 0.21
CA ALA A 482 14.37 2.74 0.86
C ALA A 482 13.80 3.38 2.14
N LEU A 483 12.63 4.01 2.03
CA LEU A 483 11.92 4.63 3.16
C LEU A 483 11.53 3.58 4.22
N ARG A 484 11.16 2.36 3.81
CA ARG A 484 10.84 1.26 4.74
C ARG A 484 12.03 0.80 5.58
N HIS A 485 13.20 0.65 4.97
CA HIS A 485 14.39 0.11 5.66
C HIS A 485 15.27 1.21 6.29
N GLY A 486 15.12 2.47 5.86
CA GLY A 486 15.95 3.59 6.34
C GLY A 486 17.31 3.69 5.64
N ASP A 487 17.40 3.20 4.40
CA ASP A 487 18.63 3.14 3.58
C ASP A 487 18.34 3.81 2.22
N PRO A 488 19.06 4.87 1.81
CA PRO A 488 20.27 5.45 2.43
C PRO A 488 20.04 6.39 3.62
N TYR A 489 18.80 6.77 3.94
CA TYR A 489 18.50 7.69 5.05
C TYR A 489 17.41 7.14 5.97
N SER A 490 17.68 7.13 7.28
CA SER A 490 16.74 6.69 8.31
C SER A 490 15.85 7.82 8.84
N ARG A 491 16.34 9.08 8.84
CA ARG A 491 15.58 10.27 9.26
C ARG A 491 14.94 10.94 8.04
N TRP A 492 13.74 10.54 7.68
CA TRP A 492 12.97 11.14 6.58
C TRP A 492 11.61 11.66 7.03
N LEU A 493 11.12 12.72 6.37
CA LEU A 493 9.77 13.27 6.53
C LEU A 493 9.06 13.31 5.18
N LEU A 494 7.94 12.61 5.08
CA LEU A 494 7.04 12.64 3.92
C LEU A 494 5.76 13.42 4.28
N VAL A 495 5.40 14.42 3.47
CA VAL A 495 4.15 15.16 3.65
C VAL A 495 3.14 14.78 2.56
N LEU A 496 1.93 14.37 2.96
CA LEU A 496 0.83 13.96 2.08
C LEU A 496 -0.34 14.93 2.20
N ASP A 497 -0.44 15.90 1.29
CA ASP A 497 -1.43 16.99 1.35
C ASP A 497 -2.70 16.67 0.55
N GLY A 498 -3.87 16.71 1.20
CA GLY A 498 -5.16 16.43 0.56
C GLY A 498 -5.57 14.96 0.51
N ALA A 499 -5.09 14.13 1.43
CA ALA A 499 -5.39 12.71 1.53
C ALA A 499 -6.82 12.43 2.05
N ASP A 500 -7.84 12.81 1.30
CA ASP A 500 -9.26 12.72 1.72
C ASP A 500 -9.87 11.30 1.56
N GLU A 501 -9.29 10.43 0.73
CA GLU A 501 -9.79 9.07 0.44
C GLU A 501 -8.77 7.99 0.89
N PRO A 502 -8.93 7.38 2.08
CA PRO A 502 -7.94 6.44 2.63
C PRO A 502 -7.61 5.26 1.72
N ASP A 503 -8.60 4.65 1.09
CA ASP A 503 -8.43 3.49 0.20
C ASP A 503 -7.64 3.81 -1.08
N GLN A 504 -7.51 5.09 -1.46
CA GLN A 504 -6.67 5.53 -2.57
C GLN A 504 -5.20 5.76 -2.16
N VAL A 505 -4.90 5.85 -0.86
CA VAL A 505 -3.65 6.40 -0.32
C VAL A 505 -2.91 5.40 0.59
N GLN A 506 -3.62 4.57 1.37
CA GLN A 506 -3.03 3.79 2.47
C GLN A 506 -1.90 2.83 2.03
N ASP A 507 -2.05 2.12 0.90
CA ASP A 507 -1.02 1.21 0.35
C ASP A 507 0.23 1.95 -0.19
N LEU A 508 0.18 3.28 -0.24
CA LEU A 508 1.28 4.15 -0.67
C LEU A 508 1.99 4.83 0.50
N VAL A 509 1.41 4.79 1.72
CA VAL A 509 2.05 5.31 2.93
C VAL A 509 3.22 4.40 3.32
N PRO A 510 4.47 4.92 3.39
CA PRO A 510 5.63 4.11 3.74
C PRO A 510 5.66 3.80 5.23
N THR A 511 5.86 2.51 5.57
CA THR A 511 6.08 2.03 6.93
C THR A 511 7.58 1.87 7.18
N GLY A 512 8.20 2.71 8.03
CA GLY A 512 9.65 2.69 8.26
C GLY A 512 10.10 3.59 9.44
N PRO A 513 11.42 3.85 9.58
CA PRO A 513 11.97 4.61 10.71
C PRO A 513 11.73 6.13 10.65
N GLY A 514 11.29 6.68 9.52
CA GLY A 514 10.92 8.09 9.37
C GLY A 514 9.43 8.36 9.60
N HIS A 515 9.02 9.60 9.31
CA HIS A 515 7.72 10.17 9.69
C HIS A 515 6.86 10.54 8.47
N VAL A 516 5.54 10.39 8.61
CA VAL A 516 4.55 10.83 7.62
C VAL A 516 3.60 11.84 8.25
N LEU A 517 3.54 13.05 7.68
CA LEU A 517 2.58 14.09 8.06
C LEU A 517 1.52 14.23 6.96
N MET A 518 0.25 14.03 7.29
CA MET A 518 -0.85 14.04 6.32
C MET A 518 -1.79 15.21 6.58
N THR A 519 -2.44 15.74 5.54
CA THR A 519 -3.61 16.63 5.69
C THR A 519 -4.84 15.95 5.11
N SER A 520 -5.96 15.96 5.83
CA SER A 520 -7.21 15.32 5.40
C SER A 520 -8.45 16.00 5.99
N ARG A 521 -9.60 15.80 5.35
CA ARG A 521 -10.94 16.08 5.90
C ARG A 521 -11.61 14.84 6.48
N ASN A 522 -11.06 13.64 6.24
CA ASN A 522 -11.67 12.37 6.64
C ASN A 522 -11.16 11.93 8.03
N PRO A 523 -12.04 11.57 8.99
CA PRO A 523 -11.63 11.07 10.31
C PRO A 523 -11.20 9.59 10.32
N GLU A 524 -11.59 8.78 9.31
CA GLU A 524 -11.30 7.33 9.20
C GLU A 524 -9.79 7.00 9.23
N TRP A 525 -8.92 7.98 9.01
CA TRP A 525 -7.48 7.84 9.21
C TRP A 525 -7.09 7.39 10.62
N ARG A 526 -7.92 7.69 11.64
CA ARG A 526 -7.77 7.16 12.99
C ARG A 526 -7.81 5.63 13.00
N ASP A 527 -8.76 5.05 12.28
CA ASP A 527 -9.01 3.61 12.23
C ASP A 527 -8.00 2.89 11.31
N ARG A 528 -7.35 3.64 10.41
CA ARG A 528 -6.18 3.20 9.63
C ARG A 528 -4.84 3.36 10.38
N GLY A 529 -4.86 3.69 11.67
CA GLY A 529 -3.67 3.72 12.54
C GLY A 529 -2.92 5.05 12.59
N SER A 530 -3.48 6.15 12.08
CA SER A 530 -2.86 7.48 12.15
C SER A 530 -3.21 8.23 13.44
N ALA A 531 -2.24 8.93 14.02
CA ALA A 531 -2.46 9.84 15.12
C ALA A 531 -3.13 11.15 14.61
N LEU A 532 -4.45 11.22 14.80
CA LEU A 532 -5.27 12.35 14.33
C LEU A 532 -5.13 13.57 15.24
N VAL A 533 -4.65 14.69 14.68
CA VAL A 533 -4.57 16.01 15.32
C VAL A 533 -5.61 16.92 14.69
N GLU A 534 -6.56 17.41 15.49
CA GLU A 534 -7.61 18.30 15.03
C GLU A 534 -7.11 19.74 14.86
N VAL A 535 -7.50 20.37 13.76
CA VAL A 535 -7.18 21.77 13.42
C VAL A 535 -8.49 22.58 13.43
N PRO A 536 -8.84 23.23 14.55
CA PRO A 536 -10.03 24.07 14.66
C PRO A 536 -9.88 25.39 13.89
N VAL A 537 -10.92 26.23 13.83
CA VAL A 537 -10.85 27.64 13.37
C VAL A 537 -9.83 28.45 14.20
N TYR A 538 -9.54 29.70 13.82
CA TYR A 538 -8.66 30.52 14.68
C TYR A 538 -9.33 30.76 16.03
N THR A 539 -8.53 30.85 17.09
CA THR A 539 -8.99 31.52 18.31
C THR A 539 -9.14 33.01 18.02
N ARG A 540 -10.05 33.72 18.71
CA ARG A 540 -10.28 35.15 18.46
C ARG A 540 -9.00 35.99 18.55
N ALA A 541 -8.07 35.63 19.44
CA ALA A 541 -6.75 36.25 19.54
C ALA A 541 -5.90 36.07 18.26
N GLU A 542 -5.90 34.88 17.66
CA GLU A 542 -5.21 34.60 16.40
C GLU A 542 -5.86 35.33 15.23
N SER A 543 -7.21 35.37 15.15
CA SER A 543 -7.93 36.14 14.13
C SER A 543 -7.60 37.63 14.20
N LEU A 544 -7.60 38.21 15.41
CA LEU A 544 -7.25 39.61 15.65
C LEU A 544 -5.80 39.92 15.25
N ALA A 545 -4.85 39.05 15.60
CA ALA A 545 -3.46 39.18 15.19
C ALA A 545 -3.31 39.08 13.66
N PHE A 546 -3.94 38.07 13.06
CA PHE A 546 -3.87 37.79 11.63
C PHE A 546 -4.47 38.93 10.79
N VAL A 547 -5.69 39.38 11.11
CA VAL A 547 -6.37 40.48 10.38
C VAL A 547 -5.58 41.78 10.48
N ARG A 548 -5.01 42.11 11.64
CA ARG A 548 -4.20 43.34 11.80
C ARG A 548 -2.85 43.26 11.11
N ASN A 549 -2.24 42.09 11.00
CA ASN A 549 -1.03 41.88 10.19
C ASN A 549 -1.37 41.94 8.69
N ARG A 550 -2.53 41.40 8.28
CA ARG A 550 -2.97 41.34 6.88
C ARG A 550 -3.48 42.66 6.32
N ALA A 551 -4.09 43.49 7.16
CA ALA A 551 -4.67 44.79 6.83
C ALA A 551 -4.37 45.83 7.93
N PRO A 552 -3.13 46.39 7.99
CA PRO A 552 -2.68 47.27 9.07
C PRO A 552 -3.51 48.56 9.29
N ARG A 553 -4.35 48.93 8.31
CA ARG A 553 -5.30 50.04 8.38
C ARG A 553 -6.53 49.76 9.28
N LEU A 554 -6.78 48.52 9.67
CA LEU A 554 -7.95 48.16 10.48
C LEU A 554 -7.68 48.36 11.98
N THR A 555 -8.62 49.01 12.65
CA THR A 555 -8.60 49.16 14.12
C THR A 555 -8.89 47.82 14.80
N PHE A 556 -8.52 47.68 16.08
CA PHE A 556 -8.79 46.46 16.85
C PHE A 556 -10.28 46.07 16.86
N ALA A 557 -11.18 47.04 17.09
CA ALA A 557 -12.63 46.82 17.05
C ALA A 557 -13.20 46.61 15.62
N GLY A 558 -12.47 47.02 14.58
CA GLY A 558 -12.78 46.66 13.20
C GLY A 558 -12.37 45.22 12.88
N ALA A 559 -11.20 44.79 13.36
CA ALA A 559 -10.72 43.42 13.22
C ALA A 559 -11.58 42.42 14.01
N ASP A 560 -12.04 42.78 15.21
CA ASP A 560 -12.90 41.93 16.05
C ASP A 560 -14.25 41.64 15.38
N ARG A 561 -14.98 42.70 14.97
CA ARG A 561 -16.27 42.55 14.27
C ARG A 561 -16.14 41.83 12.92
N LEU A 562 -15.00 41.97 12.23
CA LEU A 562 -14.71 41.22 11.02
C LEU A 562 -14.41 39.73 11.29
N ALA A 563 -13.75 39.42 12.41
CA ALA A 563 -13.51 38.04 12.84
C ALA A 563 -14.81 37.34 13.24
N ASP A 564 -15.68 38.06 13.96
CA ASP A 564 -17.02 37.60 14.38
C ASP A 564 -17.91 37.29 13.18
N ALA A 565 -18.04 38.22 12.23
CA ALA A 565 -18.86 38.07 11.03
C ALA A 565 -18.34 37.03 10.01
N LEU A 566 -17.14 36.47 10.22
CA LEU A 566 -16.52 35.44 9.38
C LEU A 566 -16.23 34.14 10.16
N GLU A 567 -16.84 33.95 11.33
CA GLU A 567 -16.76 32.75 12.17
C GLU A 567 -15.30 32.31 12.47
N ASP A 568 -14.40 33.29 12.65
CA ASP A 568 -12.96 33.11 12.89
C ASP A 568 -12.23 32.20 11.86
N LEU A 569 -12.77 32.04 10.64
CA LEU A 569 -12.24 31.09 9.65
C LEU A 569 -11.03 31.66 8.88
N PRO A 570 -9.83 31.04 8.94
CA PRO A 570 -8.59 31.61 8.38
C PRO A 570 -8.65 32.00 6.90
N LEU A 571 -9.26 31.18 6.04
CA LEU A 571 -9.32 31.44 4.60
C LEU A 571 -10.20 32.66 4.24
N LEU A 572 -11.33 32.85 4.94
CA LEU A 572 -12.18 34.02 4.76
C LEU A 572 -11.52 35.28 5.29
N LEU A 573 -10.78 35.18 6.40
CA LEU A 573 -10.03 36.29 6.97
C LEU A 573 -8.89 36.75 6.05
N ASP A 574 -8.14 35.85 5.42
CA ASP A 574 -7.09 36.23 4.45
C ASP A 574 -7.67 36.95 3.21
N GLN A 575 -8.73 36.37 2.65
CA GLN A 575 -9.41 36.91 1.46
C GLN A 575 -10.06 38.26 1.76
N THR A 576 -10.77 38.37 2.88
CA THR A 576 -11.56 39.56 3.21
C THR A 576 -10.72 40.68 3.80
N ALA A 577 -9.77 40.39 4.72
CA ALA A 577 -8.84 41.41 5.19
C ALA A 577 -7.93 41.89 4.05
N GLY A 578 -7.49 40.98 3.16
CA GLY A 578 -6.76 41.35 1.95
C GLY A 578 -7.56 42.28 1.04
N TRP A 579 -8.81 41.94 0.72
CA TRP A 579 -9.66 42.77 -0.12
C TRP A 579 -10.06 44.10 0.55
N LEU A 580 -10.33 44.11 1.86
CA LEU A 580 -10.61 45.32 2.62
C LEU A 580 -9.37 46.22 2.74
N ASN A 581 -8.15 45.69 2.73
CA ASN A 581 -6.94 46.51 2.71
C ASN A 581 -6.85 47.35 1.42
N ASP A 582 -7.23 46.75 0.29
CA ASP A 582 -7.00 47.26 -1.06
C ASP A 582 -8.22 47.98 -1.68
N SER A 583 -9.30 48.18 -0.91
CA SER A 583 -10.55 48.84 -1.36
C SER A 583 -10.98 49.97 -0.41
N ASP A 584 -11.81 50.91 -0.88
CA ASP A 584 -12.30 52.02 -0.03
C ASP A 584 -13.47 51.64 0.90
N MET A 585 -13.83 50.35 0.97
CA MET A 585 -14.94 49.88 1.81
C MET A 585 -14.56 49.78 3.28
N SER A 586 -15.48 50.18 4.16
CA SER A 586 -15.37 49.95 5.61
C SER A 586 -15.84 48.53 5.99
N VAL A 587 -15.37 48.04 7.14
CA VAL A 587 -15.82 46.75 7.72
C VAL A 587 -17.35 46.73 7.88
N ASP A 588 -17.92 47.81 8.39
CA ASP A 588 -19.34 47.89 8.75
C ASP A 588 -20.24 47.82 7.50
N GLN A 589 -19.83 48.44 6.39
CA GLN A 589 -20.49 48.29 5.09
C GLN A 589 -20.35 46.88 4.49
N TYR A 590 -19.26 46.16 4.81
CA TYR A 590 -19.08 44.78 4.35
C TYR A 590 -19.94 43.80 5.16
N ILE A 591 -20.05 43.98 6.48
CA ILE A 591 -20.95 43.21 7.34
C ILE A 591 -22.41 43.43 6.91
N GLU A 592 -22.82 44.68 6.68
CA GLU A 592 -24.17 45.03 6.19
C GLU A 592 -24.50 44.38 4.82
N LEU A 593 -23.49 44.01 4.02
CA LEU A 593 -23.67 43.25 2.77
C LEU A 593 -23.74 41.74 2.98
N LEU A 594 -23.03 41.18 3.96
CA LEU A 594 -23.21 39.77 4.37
C LEU A 594 -24.62 39.55 4.93
N GLU A 595 -25.10 40.47 5.78
CA GLU A 595 -26.45 40.43 6.36
C GLU A 595 -27.56 40.58 5.31
N ARG A 596 -27.37 41.42 4.29
CA ARG A 596 -28.34 41.61 3.19
C ARG A 596 -28.35 40.48 2.16
N GLY A 597 -27.34 39.61 2.14
CA GLY A 597 -27.15 38.61 1.10
C GLY A 597 -28.02 37.35 1.20
N THR A 598 -28.90 37.25 2.21
CA THR A 598 -29.68 36.04 2.49
C THR A 598 -30.97 35.92 1.66
N ASP A 599 -30.84 35.52 0.40
CA ASP A 599 -31.96 34.98 -0.39
C ASP A 599 -31.93 33.44 -0.29
N GLN A 600 -32.93 32.83 0.37
CA GLN A 600 -32.75 31.54 1.05
C GLN A 600 -33.11 30.28 0.22
N ASP A 601 -33.72 30.45 -0.96
CA ASP A 601 -34.35 29.34 -1.71
C ASP A 601 -33.46 28.67 -2.80
N ALA A 602 -32.19 29.05 -2.92
CA ALA A 602 -31.31 28.56 -3.99
C ALA A 602 -30.21 27.57 -3.51
N VAL A 603 -30.11 26.44 -4.23
CA VAL A 603 -29.09 25.37 -4.13
C VAL A 603 -29.21 24.43 -2.92
N LYS A 604 -29.20 23.11 -3.18
CA LYS A 604 -29.04 22.08 -2.13
C LYS A 604 -27.60 22.05 -1.63
N ILE A 605 -27.41 22.45 -0.38
CA ILE A 605 -26.10 22.64 0.27
C ILE A 605 -25.42 21.30 0.59
N SER A 606 -24.10 21.22 0.36
CA SER A 606 -23.24 20.17 0.94
C SER A 606 -22.80 20.61 2.34
N ALA A 607 -22.92 19.74 3.35
CA ALA A 607 -22.80 20.08 4.77
C ALA A 607 -21.39 20.51 5.24
N ASP A 608 -20.44 20.74 4.32
CA ASP A 608 -19.01 20.94 4.58
C ASP A 608 -18.58 22.41 4.80
N TYR A 609 -19.50 23.38 4.67
CA TYR A 609 -19.17 24.81 4.59
C TYR A 609 -20.21 25.72 5.30
N PRO A 610 -19.78 26.67 6.16
CA PRO A 610 -20.67 27.68 6.77
C PRO A 610 -21.32 28.62 5.76
N LEU A 611 -22.48 29.18 6.10
CA LEU A 611 -23.24 30.07 5.22
C LEU A 611 -22.48 31.37 4.90
N ALA A 612 -21.77 31.94 5.88
CA ALA A 612 -20.93 33.13 5.68
C ALA A 612 -19.86 32.92 4.58
N PHE A 613 -19.38 31.68 4.40
CA PHE A 613 -18.44 31.35 3.33
C PHE A 613 -19.06 31.52 1.94
N TRP A 614 -20.27 30.98 1.75
CA TRP A 614 -21.02 31.08 0.50
C TRP A 614 -21.36 32.53 0.17
N THR A 615 -21.89 33.29 1.14
CA THR A 615 -22.25 34.71 0.94
C THR A 615 -21.03 35.54 0.57
N GLY A 616 -19.89 35.36 1.26
CA GLY A 616 -18.64 36.07 0.95
C GLY A 616 -18.13 35.83 -0.47
N TRP A 617 -18.17 34.57 -0.94
CA TRP A 617 -17.77 34.23 -2.31
C TRP A 617 -18.76 34.66 -3.38
N SER A 618 -20.07 34.56 -3.12
CA SER A 618 -21.11 35.07 -4.03
C SER A 618 -20.98 36.58 -4.24
N ILE A 619 -20.70 37.35 -3.17
CA ILE A 619 -20.44 38.80 -3.28
C ILE A 619 -19.20 39.09 -4.13
N GLN A 620 -18.10 38.34 -3.96
CA GLN A 620 -16.88 38.51 -4.75
C GLN A 620 -17.08 38.16 -6.22
N LEU A 621 -17.75 37.04 -6.53
CA LEU A 621 -18.01 36.61 -7.91
C LEU A 621 -19.01 37.51 -8.63
N ASN A 622 -20.06 37.99 -7.94
CA ASN A 622 -21.01 38.94 -8.52
C ASN A 622 -20.32 40.28 -8.86
N ARG A 623 -19.48 40.81 -7.98
CA ARG A 623 -18.68 42.02 -8.29
C ARG A 623 -17.67 41.79 -9.41
N LEU A 624 -17.05 40.61 -9.49
CA LEU A 624 -16.15 40.30 -10.62
C LEU A 624 -16.92 40.19 -11.95
N ASN A 625 -18.17 39.71 -11.92
CA ASN A 625 -19.10 39.71 -13.06
C ASN A 625 -19.53 41.15 -13.45
N GLU A 626 -19.53 42.10 -12.50
CA GLU A 626 -19.77 43.53 -12.76
C GLU A 626 -18.54 44.27 -13.30
N THR A 627 -17.32 43.96 -12.84
CA THR A 627 -16.10 44.73 -13.21
C THR A 627 -15.31 44.17 -14.39
N ASP A 628 -15.23 42.84 -14.53
CA ASP A 628 -14.44 42.16 -15.57
C ASP A 628 -15.18 40.89 -16.06
N PRO A 629 -16.28 41.03 -16.84
CA PRO A 629 -17.13 39.90 -17.25
C PRO A 629 -16.37 38.76 -17.94
N GLU A 630 -15.38 39.08 -18.78
CA GLU A 630 -14.53 38.08 -19.45
C GLU A 630 -13.77 37.17 -18.45
N ALA A 631 -13.50 37.64 -17.22
CA ALA A 631 -12.88 36.81 -16.18
C ALA A 631 -13.85 35.73 -15.64
N ILE A 632 -15.13 36.08 -15.47
CA ILE A 632 -16.15 35.11 -15.06
C ILE A 632 -16.48 34.14 -16.19
N ASP A 633 -16.54 34.57 -17.46
CA ASP A 633 -16.77 33.68 -18.59
C ASP A 633 -15.64 32.66 -18.78
N LEU A 634 -14.39 33.07 -18.55
CA LEU A 634 -13.24 32.16 -18.52
C LEU A 634 -13.36 31.15 -17.37
N LEU A 635 -13.79 31.59 -16.18
CA LEU A 635 -13.99 30.74 -15.01
C LEU A 635 -15.16 29.75 -15.20
N ARG A 636 -16.27 30.20 -15.80
CA ARG A 636 -17.42 29.37 -16.21
C ARG A 636 -16.98 28.23 -17.12
N LEU A 637 -16.24 28.55 -18.20
CA LEU A 637 -15.69 27.55 -19.11
C LEU A 637 -14.79 26.55 -18.40
N CYS A 638 -13.90 27.03 -17.52
CA CYS A 638 -13.00 26.14 -16.78
C CYS A 638 -13.75 25.14 -15.88
N THR A 639 -14.99 25.42 -15.48
CA THR A 639 -15.80 24.45 -14.70
C THR A 639 -16.25 23.22 -15.51
N PHE A 640 -16.13 23.23 -16.84
CA PHE A 640 -16.34 22.07 -17.71
C PHE A 640 -15.13 21.12 -17.77
N PHE A 641 -14.03 21.48 -17.12
CA PHE A 641 -12.90 20.61 -16.87
C PHE A 641 -12.95 20.12 -15.41
N ALA A 642 -12.24 19.02 -15.09
CA ALA A 642 -12.13 18.56 -13.70
C ALA A 642 -11.57 19.62 -12.72
N PRO A 643 -12.08 19.73 -11.48
CA PRO A 643 -11.60 20.67 -10.46
C PRO A 643 -10.17 20.35 -10.00
N GLY A 644 -9.47 21.35 -9.44
CA GLY A 644 -8.03 21.27 -9.20
C GLY A 644 -7.26 21.72 -10.45
N SER A 645 -6.24 20.95 -10.85
CA SER A 645 -5.29 21.33 -11.90
C SER A 645 -5.86 21.21 -13.32
N LEU A 646 -5.80 22.31 -14.07
CA LEU A 646 -6.16 22.44 -15.48
C LEU A 646 -4.95 22.99 -16.29
N PRO A 647 -4.31 22.19 -17.16
CA PRO A 647 -3.17 22.65 -17.97
C PRO A 647 -3.55 23.80 -18.91
N VAL A 648 -2.83 24.93 -18.85
CA VAL A 648 -3.13 26.15 -19.64
C VAL A 648 -3.15 25.87 -21.14
N ARG A 649 -2.34 24.92 -21.63
CA ARG A 649 -2.36 24.49 -23.05
C ARG A 649 -3.74 24.03 -23.56
N LEU A 650 -4.62 23.54 -22.68
CA LEU A 650 -6.00 23.17 -23.06
C LEU A 650 -6.88 24.41 -23.31
N LEU A 651 -6.56 25.56 -22.69
CA LEU A 651 -7.22 26.84 -22.93
C LEU A 651 -6.77 27.54 -24.22
N ASN A 652 -5.59 27.18 -24.73
CA ASN A 652 -5.05 27.75 -25.97
C ASN A 652 -5.62 27.08 -27.23
N GLY A 653 -6.13 25.85 -27.11
CA GLY A 653 -6.75 25.08 -28.20
C GLY A 653 -8.26 25.29 -28.36
N ILE A 654 -8.86 26.29 -27.70
CA ILE A 654 -10.32 26.49 -27.64
C ILE A 654 -10.78 27.53 -28.66
N SER A 655 -11.81 27.18 -29.44
CA SER A 655 -12.64 28.18 -30.10
C SER A 655 -13.53 28.86 -29.04
N MET A 656 -12.97 29.88 -28.39
CA MET A 656 -13.59 30.54 -27.25
C MET A 656 -14.85 31.31 -27.66
N PRO A 657 -15.96 31.22 -26.88
CA PRO A 657 -17.17 31.96 -27.19
C PRO A 657 -17.02 33.47 -26.90
N GLY A 658 -17.68 34.29 -27.72
CA GLY A 658 -17.80 35.72 -27.49
C GLY A 658 -16.46 36.46 -27.44
N PRO A 659 -16.28 37.44 -26.53
CA PRO A 659 -15.06 38.24 -26.44
C PRO A 659 -13.77 37.43 -26.17
N LEU A 660 -13.85 36.24 -25.58
CA LEU A 660 -12.67 35.43 -25.21
C LEU A 660 -11.94 34.78 -26.40
N ALA A 661 -12.47 34.91 -27.63
CA ALA A 661 -11.77 34.58 -28.87
C ALA A 661 -10.48 35.40 -29.04
N ASP A 662 -10.48 36.64 -28.55
CA ASP A 662 -9.34 37.56 -28.49
C ASP A 662 -8.36 37.09 -27.38
N GLU A 663 -7.16 36.68 -27.80
CA GLU A 663 -6.10 36.16 -26.92
C GLU A 663 -5.63 37.22 -25.90
N ASP A 664 -5.59 38.48 -26.31
CA ASP A 664 -5.18 39.60 -25.49
C ASP A 664 -6.22 39.89 -24.37
N ARG A 665 -7.52 39.65 -24.65
CA ARG A 665 -8.58 39.63 -23.62
C ARG A 665 -8.47 38.42 -22.70
N ARG A 666 -8.22 37.23 -23.24
CA ARG A 666 -8.06 35.99 -22.46
C ARG A 666 -6.95 36.13 -21.42
N ASP A 667 -5.81 36.68 -21.80
CA ASP A 667 -4.70 36.95 -20.87
C ASP A 667 -5.04 38.05 -19.86
N ARG A 668 -5.83 39.07 -20.22
CA ARG A 668 -6.32 40.06 -19.25
C ARG A 668 -7.27 39.42 -18.23
N ALA A 669 -8.25 38.64 -18.69
CA ALA A 669 -9.18 37.86 -17.87
C ALA A 669 -8.44 36.91 -16.92
N LEU A 670 -7.43 36.19 -17.42
CA LEU A 670 -6.60 35.29 -16.62
C LEU A 670 -5.81 36.06 -15.53
N ARG A 671 -5.17 37.17 -15.90
CA ARG A 671 -4.45 38.05 -14.96
C ARG A 671 -5.37 38.71 -13.92
N ARG A 672 -6.68 38.85 -14.20
CA ARG A 672 -7.69 39.23 -13.18
C ARG A 672 -7.99 38.09 -12.21
N LEU A 673 -8.30 36.89 -12.72
CA LEU A 673 -8.59 35.72 -11.87
C LEU A 673 -7.47 35.41 -10.87
N LEU A 674 -6.22 35.55 -11.30
CA LEU A 674 -5.03 35.39 -10.45
C LEU A 674 -4.91 36.47 -9.37
N ARG A 675 -5.26 37.73 -9.67
CA ARG A 675 -5.26 38.83 -8.67
C ARG A 675 -6.34 38.65 -7.59
N HIS A 676 -7.53 38.20 -7.99
CA HIS A 676 -8.64 37.96 -7.06
C HIS A 676 -8.54 36.60 -6.32
N SER A 677 -7.45 35.84 -6.49
CA SER A 677 -7.22 34.53 -5.85
C SER A 677 -8.30 33.45 -6.11
N ALA A 678 -9.17 33.67 -7.11
CA ALA A 678 -10.17 32.69 -7.55
C ALA A 678 -9.54 31.48 -8.25
N VAL A 679 -8.35 31.69 -8.82
CA VAL A 679 -7.50 30.68 -9.46
C VAL A 679 -6.07 30.92 -9.00
N ARG A 680 -5.26 29.86 -8.87
CA ARG A 680 -3.80 29.97 -8.69
C ARG A 680 -3.09 29.45 -9.94
N LEU A 681 -1.99 30.09 -10.33
CA LEU A 681 -1.09 29.60 -11.36
C LEU A 681 0.01 28.77 -10.67
N GLU A 682 0.15 27.51 -11.08
CA GLU A 682 1.27 26.65 -10.67
C GLU A 682 2.07 26.26 -11.91
N THR A 683 3.39 26.27 -11.79
CA THR A 683 4.28 25.67 -12.78
C THR A 683 4.32 24.17 -12.54
N ASP A 684 3.84 23.35 -13.49
CA ASP A 684 3.96 21.89 -13.40
C ASP A 684 5.46 21.53 -13.46
N PRO A 685 6.03 20.90 -12.41
CA PRO A 685 7.45 20.52 -12.39
C PRO A 685 7.73 19.27 -13.26
N SER A 686 6.73 18.75 -13.98
CA SER A 686 6.91 17.64 -14.92
C SER A 686 7.90 18.03 -16.02
N PRO A 687 9.06 17.34 -16.17
CA PRO A 687 9.97 17.58 -17.28
C PRO A 687 9.28 17.21 -18.60
N SER A 688 9.08 18.21 -19.44
CA SER A 688 8.63 18.02 -20.83
C SER A 688 9.68 17.24 -21.63
N ALA A 689 9.23 16.44 -22.59
CA ALA A 689 10.11 15.96 -23.65
C ALA A 689 10.64 17.16 -24.45
N GLU A 690 11.88 17.05 -24.94
CA GLU A 690 12.65 18.13 -25.55
C GLU A 690 11.83 18.90 -26.61
N GLY A 691 11.60 20.20 -26.36
CA GLY A 691 10.92 21.11 -27.30
C GLY A 691 9.59 21.70 -26.81
N ALA A 692 8.95 21.14 -25.77
CA ALA A 692 7.81 21.80 -25.11
C ALA A 692 8.26 22.60 -23.88
N GLY A 693 7.80 23.86 -23.77
CA GLY A 693 8.10 24.72 -22.62
C GLY A 693 7.44 24.25 -21.32
N ASN A 694 7.88 24.81 -20.18
CA ASN A 694 7.34 24.53 -18.85
C ASN A 694 5.80 24.66 -18.84
N GLY A 695 5.11 23.61 -18.39
CA GLY A 695 3.65 23.59 -18.40
C GLY A 695 3.07 24.43 -17.27
N GLU A 696 2.45 25.56 -17.59
CA GLU A 696 1.61 26.26 -16.63
C GLU A 696 0.27 25.53 -16.44
N ALA A 697 -0.20 25.45 -15.20
CA ALA A 697 -1.46 24.84 -14.82
C ALA A 697 -2.25 25.77 -13.88
N LEU A 698 -3.56 25.80 -14.06
CA LEU A 698 -4.49 26.57 -13.24
C LEU A 698 -5.09 25.65 -12.18
N GLN A 699 -4.85 25.98 -10.90
CA GLN A 699 -5.54 25.34 -9.79
C GLN A 699 -6.84 26.09 -9.50
N ILE A 700 -7.97 25.41 -9.71
CA ILE A 700 -9.30 25.93 -9.43
C ILE A 700 -9.86 25.20 -8.21
N HIS A 701 -10.11 25.95 -7.14
CA HIS A 701 -10.59 25.39 -5.88
C HIS A 701 -11.97 24.72 -6.07
N ARG A 702 -12.15 23.51 -5.54
CA ARG A 702 -13.34 22.65 -5.76
C ARG A 702 -14.67 23.35 -5.48
N MET A 703 -14.71 24.23 -4.48
CA MET A 703 -15.90 25.01 -4.14
C MET A 703 -16.15 26.19 -5.10
N VAL A 704 -15.10 26.86 -5.60
CA VAL A 704 -15.25 27.92 -6.63
C VAL A 704 -15.76 27.29 -7.93
N HIS A 705 -15.24 26.11 -8.27
CA HIS A 705 -15.73 25.28 -9.37
C HIS A 705 -17.22 24.92 -9.20
N GLN A 706 -17.64 24.45 -8.02
CA GLN A 706 -19.04 24.14 -7.74
C GLN A 706 -19.96 25.37 -7.77
N LEU A 707 -19.58 26.48 -7.13
CA LEU A 707 -20.37 27.71 -7.07
C LEU A 707 -20.55 28.33 -8.46
N VAL A 708 -19.46 28.50 -9.21
CA VAL A 708 -19.51 29.07 -10.56
C VAL A 708 -20.32 28.16 -11.48
N ARG A 709 -20.15 26.84 -11.41
CA ARG A 709 -20.93 25.86 -12.18
C ARG A 709 -22.42 25.86 -11.80
N GLY A 710 -22.76 26.16 -10.55
CA GLY A 710 -24.15 26.37 -10.11
C GLY A 710 -24.77 27.68 -10.61
N SER A 711 -23.95 28.69 -10.93
CA SER A 711 -24.37 30.02 -11.41
C SER A 711 -24.38 30.19 -12.94
N ILE A 712 -24.28 29.11 -13.72
CA ILE A 712 -24.28 29.18 -15.18
C ILE A 712 -25.73 29.14 -15.69
N PRO A 713 -26.18 30.15 -16.47
CA PRO A 713 -27.49 30.10 -17.13
C PRO A 713 -27.64 28.92 -18.09
N ASP A 714 -28.84 28.33 -18.16
CA ASP A 714 -29.14 27.14 -18.99
C ASP A 714 -28.87 27.35 -20.49
N ASP A 715 -29.07 28.57 -21.00
CA ASP A 715 -28.80 28.95 -22.39
C ASP A 715 -27.31 29.06 -22.69
N ALA A 716 -26.52 29.54 -21.73
CA ALA A 716 -25.06 29.60 -21.82
C ALA A 716 -24.37 28.24 -21.60
N TRP A 717 -25.02 27.30 -20.89
CA TRP A 717 -24.47 26.00 -20.52
C TRP A 717 -23.96 25.19 -21.72
N ALA A 718 -24.75 25.11 -22.79
CA ALA A 718 -24.39 24.37 -24.00
C ALA A 718 -23.12 24.95 -24.67
N VAL A 719 -23.00 26.27 -24.69
CA VAL A 719 -21.89 26.99 -25.35
C VAL A 719 -20.55 26.65 -24.70
N TYR A 720 -20.44 26.75 -23.37
CA TYR A 720 -19.20 26.41 -22.66
C TYR A 720 -18.90 24.90 -22.70
N ARG A 721 -19.93 24.05 -22.59
CA ARG A 721 -19.79 22.59 -22.67
C ARG A 721 -19.20 22.17 -24.02
N ASP A 722 -19.74 22.72 -25.10
CA ASP A 722 -19.36 22.31 -26.45
C ASP A 722 -18.01 22.93 -26.88
N ALA A 723 -17.67 24.13 -26.36
CA ALA A 723 -16.30 24.65 -26.41
C ALA A 723 -15.28 23.77 -25.65
N ALA A 724 -15.61 23.29 -24.45
CA ALA A 724 -14.74 22.40 -23.68
C ALA A 724 -14.59 21.00 -24.33
N ARG A 725 -15.65 20.48 -24.96
CA ARG A 725 -15.57 19.25 -25.77
C ARG A 725 -14.63 19.42 -26.96
N HIS A 726 -14.76 20.53 -27.69
CA HIS A 726 -13.89 20.86 -28.80
C HIS A 726 -12.42 20.98 -28.36
N ALA A 727 -12.16 21.67 -27.24
CA ALA A 727 -10.83 21.80 -26.63
C ALA A 727 -10.15 20.47 -26.32
N LEU A 728 -10.89 19.51 -25.79
CA LEU A 728 -10.36 18.17 -25.48
C LEU A 728 -10.13 17.35 -26.77
N ALA A 729 -10.93 17.57 -27.81
CA ALA A 729 -10.79 16.88 -29.10
C ALA A 729 -9.67 17.48 -29.98
N THR A 730 -9.42 18.79 -29.93
CA THR A 730 -8.26 19.42 -30.60
C THR A 730 -6.94 19.11 -29.89
N ALA A 731 -6.99 18.79 -28.60
CA ALA A 731 -5.83 18.36 -27.81
C ALA A 731 -5.56 16.83 -27.88
N ASP A 732 -6.37 16.03 -28.59
CA ASP A 732 -6.16 14.59 -28.77
C ASP A 732 -4.86 14.32 -29.57
N PRO A 733 -3.87 13.60 -29.02
CA PRO A 733 -2.65 13.24 -29.75
C PRO A 733 -2.87 12.25 -30.91
N GLY A 734 -4.05 11.63 -31.03
CA GLY A 734 -4.45 10.74 -32.13
C GLY A 734 -3.76 9.37 -32.19
N LEU A 735 -2.58 9.23 -31.56
CA LEU A 735 -1.75 8.01 -31.58
C LEU A 735 -1.62 7.39 -30.18
N PRO A 736 -2.66 6.71 -29.64
CA PRO A 736 -2.63 6.14 -28.29
C PRO A 736 -1.64 4.97 -28.10
N ALA A 737 -1.11 4.44 -29.20
CA ALA A 737 -0.07 3.41 -29.20
C ALA A 737 1.35 3.96 -29.00
N ASP A 738 1.56 5.27 -29.08
CA ASP A 738 2.87 5.89 -28.82
C ASP A 738 3.01 6.23 -27.33
N THR A 739 3.89 5.50 -26.63
CA THR A 739 4.15 5.69 -25.19
C THR A 739 4.66 7.08 -24.85
N ARG A 740 5.26 7.79 -25.81
CA ARG A 740 5.75 9.18 -25.62
C ARG A 740 4.61 10.19 -25.48
N LEU A 741 3.42 9.85 -25.98
CA LEU A 741 2.22 10.70 -25.94
C LEU A 741 1.30 10.38 -24.75
N TRP A 742 1.58 9.33 -23.99
CA TRP A 742 0.81 8.95 -22.80
C TRP A 742 0.67 10.08 -21.74
N PRO A 743 1.67 10.94 -21.48
CA PRO A 743 1.49 12.09 -20.58
C PRO A 743 0.45 13.12 -21.06
N ALA A 744 0.11 13.16 -22.35
CA ALA A 744 -0.98 13.99 -22.86
C ALA A 744 -2.35 13.32 -22.61
N TYR A 745 -2.50 12.02 -22.90
CA TYR A 745 -3.73 11.28 -22.58
C TYR A 745 -4.02 11.23 -21.07
N ALA A 746 -2.99 11.09 -20.24
CA ALA A 746 -3.10 11.16 -18.78
C ALA A 746 -3.64 12.52 -18.30
N ALA A 747 -3.31 13.61 -19.00
CA ALA A 747 -3.85 14.95 -18.72
C ALA A 747 -5.30 15.11 -19.21
N LEU A 748 -5.68 14.54 -20.36
CA LEU A 748 -7.05 14.64 -20.89
C LEU A 748 -8.08 13.83 -20.09
N THR A 749 -7.71 12.61 -19.70
CA THR A 749 -8.65 11.60 -19.17
C THR A 749 -9.49 12.07 -17.97
N PRO A 750 -8.96 12.82 -16.97
CA PRO A 750 -9.76 13.34 -15.86
C PRO A 750 -10.89 14.29 -16.27
N HIS A 751 -10.70 15.07 -17.34
CA HIS A 751 -11.63 16.12 -17.75
C HIS A 751 -12.82 15.59 -18.58
N LEU A 752 -12.72 14.41 -19.20
CA LEU A 752 -13.73 13.81 -20.10
C LEU A 752 -15.15 13.78 -19.49
N LYS A 753 -15.26 13.41 -18.21
CA LYS A 753 -16.54 13.35 -17.49
C LYS A 753 -17.19 14.74 -17.34
N TRP A 754 -16.38 15.79 -17.12
CA TRP A 754 -16.87 17.13 -16.77
C TRP A 754 -17.35 17.94 -17.98
N ALA A 755 -16.79 17.66 -19.15
CA ALA A 755 -17.23 18.16 -20.45
C ALA A 755 -18.39 17.32 -21.05
N GLY A 756 -18.78 16.22 -20.38
CA GLY A 756 -19.88 15.36 -20.82
C GLY A 756 -19.64 14.75 -22.21
N VAL A 757 -18.40 14.34 -22.54
CA VAL A 757 -18.04 13.89 -23.91
C VAL A 757 -18.88 12.72 -24.44
N LEU A 758 -19.44 11.92 -23.53
CA LEU A 758 -20.28 10.76 -23.85
C LEU A 758 -21.66 11.12 -24.42
N GLU A 759 -22.10 12.37 -24.25
CA GLU A 759 -23.35 12.88 -24.81
C GLU A 759 -23.16 13.53 -26.20
N SER A 760 -21.95 13.49 -26.77
CA SER A 760 -21.62 14.19 -28.02
C SER A 760 -21.82 13.34 -29.28
N THR A 761 -22.46 13.94 -30.29
CA THR A 761 -22.55 13.39 -31.66
C THR A 761 -21.39 13.80 -32.56
N ASP A 762 -20.44 14.62 -32.08
CA ASP A 762 -19.26 15.06 -32.84
C ASP A 762 -18.29 13.89 -33.10
N PRO A 763 -17.98 13.54 -34.37
CA PRO A 763 -17.04 12.47 -34.71
C PRO A 763 -15.64 12.62 -34.12
N LEU A 764 -15.17 13.85 -33.85
CA LEU A 764 -13.87 14.14 -33.23
C LEU A 764 -13.89 13.82 -31.73
N VAL A 765 -14.93 14.26 -31.02
CA VAL A 765 -15.14 13.94 -29.60
C VAL A 765 -15.35 12.44 -29.40
N GLN A 766 -16.01 11.77 -30.35
CA GLN A 766 -16.12 10.31 -30.37
C GLN A 766 -14.76 9.63 -30.63
N GLN A 767 -13.92 10.19 -31.49
CA GLN A 767 -12.57 9.65 -31.72
C GLN A 767 -11.69 9.78 -30.47
N LEU A 768 -11.74 10.91 -29.78
CA LEU A 768 -11.09 11.12 -28.48
C LEU A 768 -11.50 10.05 -27.45
N VAL A 769 -12.80 9.75 -27.34
CA VAL A 769 -13.31 8.71 -26.42
C VAL A 769 -12.70 7.34 -26.74
N LEU A 770 -12.63 6.96 -28.02
CA LEU A 770 -12.01 5.69 -28.45
C LEU A 770 -10.48 5.69 -28.24
N ASN A 771 -9.82 6.82 -28.49
CA ASN A 771 -8.37 6.97 -28.29
C ASN A 771 -8.01 6.91 -26.79
N CYS A 772 -8.78 7.56 -25.91
CA CYS A 772 -8.63 7.45 -24.45
C CYS A 772 -8.91 6.03 -23.94
N LEU A 773 -9.91 5.31 -24.48
CA LEU A 773 -10.14 3.89 -24.17
C LEU A 773 -8.99 3.00 -24.63
N ARG A 774 -8.42 3.26 -25.81
CA ARG A 774 -7.23 2.55 -26.31
C ARG A 774 -6.00 2.86 -25.46
N TYR A 775 -5.82 4.10 -25.02
CA TYR A 775 -4.78 4.49 -24.08
C TYR A 775 -4.92 3.77 -22.73
N MET A 776 -6.11 3.76 -22.11
CA MET A 776 -6.35 3.05 -20.84
C MET A 776 -6.10 1.53 -20.97
N TYR A 777 -6.42 0.93 -22.12
CA TYR A 777 -6.06 -0.47 -22.41
C TYR A 777 -4.55 -0.68 -22.55
N LEU A 778 -3.81 0.23 -23.20
CA LEU A 778 -2.37 0.06 -23.43
C LEU A 778 -1.51 0.45 -22.22
N SER A 779 -1.99 1.35 -21.35
CA SER A 779 -1.31 1.79 -20.11
C SER A 779 -1.54 0.89 -18.90
N GLY A 780 -2.48 -0.05 -18.97
CA GLY A 780 -2.84 -0.94 -17.86
C GLY A 780 -3.96 -0.41 -16.95
N GLU A 781 -4.58 0.73 -17.27
CA GLU A 781 -5.68 1.33 -16.50
C GLU A 781 -7.04 0.64 -16.75
N TYR A 782 -7.05 -0.70 -16.82
CA TYR A 782 -8.19 -1.51 -17.26
C TYR A 782 -9.48 -1.19 -16.50
N GLY A 783 -9.42 -1.12 -15.16
CA GLY A 783 -10.59 -0.82 -14.32
C GLY A 783 -11.14 0.60 -14.50
N SER A 784 -10.30 1.58 -14.87
CA SER A 784 -10.77 2.93 -15.24
C SER A 784 -11.41 2.91 -16.63
N GLY A 785 -10.82 2.17 -17.58
CA GLY A 785 -11.39 1.93 -18.90
C GLY A 785 -12.78 1.28 -18.83
N VAL A 786 -12.95 0.20 -18.06
CA VAL A 786 -14.25 -0.47 -17.86
C VAL A 786 -15.30 0.48 -17.28
N ARG A 787 -14.95 1.26 -16.24
CA ARG A 787 -15.85 2.26 -15.63
C ARG A 787 -16.23 3.41 -16.56
N PHE A 788 -15.41 3.71 -17.58
CA PHE A 788 -15.71 4.75 -18.58
C PHE A 788 -16.48 4.18 -19.79
N ALA A 789 -16.15 2.95 -20.22
CA ALA A 789 -16.74 2.29 -21.37
C ALA A 789 -18.21 1.88 -21.15
N ALA A 790 -18.60 1.42 -19.95
CA ALA A 790 -19.98 1.00 -19.70
C ALA A 790 -20.99 2.18 -19.77
N PRO A 791 -20.74 3.36 -19.16
CA PRO A 791 -21.56 4.55 -19.40
C PRO A 791 -21.52 5.05 -20.85
N ALA A 792 -20.36 4.95 -21.52
CA ALA A 792 -20.24 5.31 -22.93
C ALA A 792 -21.15 4.43 -23.81
N MET A 793 -21.22 3.13 -23.52
CA MET A 793 -22.05 2.17 -24.23
C MET A 793 -23.53 2.54 -24.14
N ALA A 794 -24.03 2.77 -22.92
CA ALA A 794 -25.43 3.17 -22.70
C ALA A 794 -25.77 4.51 -23.39
N SER A 795 -24.89 5.51 -23.26
CA SER A 795 -25.08 6.84 -23.86
C SER A 795 -25.11 6.77 -25.39
N TRP A 796 -24.12 6.15 -26.02
CA TRP A 796 -24.03 6.09 -27.48
C TRP A 796 -25.10 5.17 -28.09
N GLN A 797 -25.50 4.08 -27.44
CA GLN A 797 -26.63 3.26 -27.91
C GLN A 797 -27.93 4.07 -27.97
N ALA A 798 -28.18 4.94 -26.98
CA ALA A 798 -29.35 5.82 -26.96
C ALA A 798 -29.27 6.97 -27.97
N LEU A 799 -28.09 7.54 -28.20
CA LEU A 799 -27.88 8.71 -29.07
C LEU A 799 -27.69 8.37 -30.55
N LEU A 800 -27.04 7.26 -30.87
CA LEU A 800 -26.64 6.88 -32.23
C LEU A 800 -27.42 5.67 -32.76
N GLY A 801 -28.10 4.93 -31.88
CA GLY A 801 -28.75 3.65 -32.19
C GLY A 801 -27.77 2.46 -32.12
N PRO A 802 -28.27 1.24 -31.86
CA PRO A 802 -27.42 0.09 -31.51
C PRO A 802 -26.54 -0.46 -32.64
N ALA A 803 -26.87 -0.15 -33.91
CA ALA A 803 -26.18 -0.63 -35.10
C ALA A 803 -25.16 0.37 -35.69
N HIS A 804 -25.03 1.56 -35.10
CA HIS A 804 -24.16 2.62 -35.64
C HIS A 804 -22.66 2.23 -35.56
N PRO A 805 -21.83 2.51 -36.59
CA PRO A 805 -20.44 2.01 -36.65
C PRO A 805 -19.58 2.25 -35.40
N ARG A 806 -19.73 3.41 -34.75
CA ARG A 806 -19.01 3.75 -33.52
C ARG A 806 -19.35 2.85 -32.31
N ILE A 807 -20.53 2.21 -32.32
CA ILE A 807 -20.89 1.20 -31.31
C ILE A 807 -20.02 -0.04 -31.46
N TRP A 808 -19.71 -0.48 -32.68
CA TRP A 808 -18.87 -1.66 -32.91
C TRP A 808 -17.42 -1.42 -32.46
N ASP A 809 -16.86 -0.24 -32.76
CA ASP A 809 -15.57 0.19 -32.21
C ASP A 809 -15.60 0.22 -30.67
N LEU A 810 -16.61 0.87 -30.08
CA LEU A 810 -16.74 0.97 -28.63
C LEU A 810 -16.89 -0.41 -27.96
N ARG A 811 -17.66 -1.33 -28.55
CA ARG A 811 -17.78 -2.72 -28.07
C ARG A 811 -16.45 -3.46 -28.13
N HIS A 812 -15.70 -3.32 -29.23
CA HIS A 812 -14.35 -3.90 -29.34
C HIS A 812 -13.39 -3.35 -28.27
N HIS A 813 -13.39 -2.03 -28.01
CA HIS A 813 -12.59 -1.46 -26.93
C HIS A 813 -13.05 -1.93 -25.55
N TYR A 814 -14.36 -2.03 -25.30
CA TYR A 814 -14.92 -2.50 -24.04
C TYR A 814 -14.62 -3.98 -23.77
N ALA A 815 -14.81 -4.86 -24.76
CA ALA A 815 -14.48 -6.29 -24.67
C ALA A 815 -12.99 -6.50 -24.38
N ASN A 816 -12.09 -5.80 -25.08
CA ASN A 816 -10.65 -5.83 -24.78
C ASN A 816 -10.33 -5.44 -23.32
N LEU A 817 -11.02 -4.44 -22.76
CA LEU A 817 -10.85 -4.00 -21.37
C LEU A 817 -11.39 -5.03 -20.36
N LEU A 818 -12.56 -5.62 -20.61
CA LEU A 818 -13.14 -6.70 -19.80
C LEU A 818 -12.21 -7.92 -19.76
N ARG A 819 -11.74 -8.34 -20.94
CA ARG A 819 -10.79 -9.45 -21.16
C ARG A 819 -9.46 -9.23 -20.43
N ALA A 820 -9.00 -7.98 -20.32
CA ALA A 820 -7.82 -7.62 -19.53
C ALA A 820 -8.08 -7.61 -18.00
N THR A 821 -9.29 -7.26 -17.56
CA THR A 821 -9.69 -7.44 -16.14
C THR A 821 -10.01 -8.89 -15.75
N GLY A 822 -10.01 -9.83 -16.70
CA GLY A 822 -10.37 -11.23 -16.47
C GLY A 822 -11.89 -11.51 -16.50
N ASP A 823 -12.74 -10.54 -16.83
CA ASP A 823 -14.18 -10.75 -17.03
C ASP A 823 -14.46 -11.25 -18.45
N TYR A 824 -14.04 -12.49 -18.68
CA TYR A 824 -14.25 -13.19 -19.93
C TYR A 824 -15.73 -13.51 -20.21
N ARG A 825 -16.58 -13.53 -19.17
CA ARG A 825 -18.02 -13.83 -19.32
C ARG A 825 -18.77 -12.63 -19.88
N ALA A 826 -18.51 -11.42 -19.37
CA ALA A 826 -19.06 -10.20 -19.95
C ALA A 826 -18.49 -9.96 -21.36
N SER A 827 -17.19 -10.22 -21.57
CA SER A 827 -16.56 -10.10 -22.90
C SER A 827 -17.17 -11.07 -23.93
N GLU A 828 -17.38 -12.35 -23.58
CA GLU A 828 -18.02 -13.35 -24.45
C GLU A 828 -19.42 -12.91 -24.90
N GLN A 829 -20.23 -12.37 -23.98
CA GLN A 829 -21.57 -11.88 -24.28
C GLN A 829 -21.54 -10.66 -25.21
N VAL A 830 -20.62 -9.71 -24.99
CA VAL A 830 -20.46 -8.51 -25.82
C VAL A 830 -19.99 -8.87 -27.23
N GLU A 831 -18.98 -9.72 -27.38
CA GLU A 831 -18.48 -10.11 -28.71
C GLU A 831 -19.46 -11.03 -29.43
N ARG A 832 -20.13 -11.96 -28.75
CA ARG A 832 -21.17 -12.84 -29.35
C ARG A 832 -22.33 -12.02 -29.91
N ALA A 833 -22.94 -11.17 -29.10
CA ALA A 833 -24.03 -10.28 -29.53
C ALA A 833 -23.59 -9.24 -30.58
N THR A 834 -22.29 -9.14 -30.87
CA THR A 834 -21.73 -8.29 -31.93
C THR A 834 -21.48 -9.09 -33.21
N ALA A 835 -20.86 -10.26 -33.10
CA ALA A 835 -20.63 -11.18 -34.21
C ALA A 835 -21.96 -11.66 -34.82
N ASP A 836 -22.95 -12.00 -33.99
CA ASP A 836 -24.28 -12.46 -34.43
C ASP A 836 -25.03 -11.34 -35.20
N SER A 837 -25.03 -10.10 -34.68
CA SER A 837 -25.67 -8.94 -35.33
C SER A 837 -25.00 -8.59 -36.66
N LEU A 838 -23.67 -8.47 -36.67
CA LEU A 838 -22.89 -8.16 -37.87
C LEU A 838 -22.99 -9.29 -38.92
N GLY A 839 -23.04 -10.55 -38.49
CA GLY A 839 -23.22 -11.70 -39.38
C GLY A 839 -24.59 -11.70 -40.05
N ALA A 840 -25.66 -11.35 -39.32
CA ALA A 840 -27.02 -11.23 -39.86
C ALA A 840 -27.22 -9.99 -40.76
N GLU A 841 -26.61 -8.85 -40.40
CA GLU A 841 -26.79 -7.57 -41.12
C GLU A 841 -25.88 -7.40 -42.33
N ARG A 842 -24.63 -7.88 -42.25
CA ARG A 842 -23.55 -7.60 -43.22
C ARG A 842 -22.92 -8.86 -43.82
N GLY A 843 -23.22 -10.04 -43.27
CA GLY A 843 -22.70 -11.33 -43.74
C GLY A 843 -21.34 -11.69 -43.16
N GLU A 844 -21.04 -12.99 -43.16
CA GLU A 844 -19.86 -13.56 -42.48
C GLU A 844 -18.50 -13.16 -43.09
N LEU A 845 -18.48 -12.59 -44.30
CA LEU A 845 -17.25 -12.10 -44.96
C LEU A 845 -16.93 -10.63 -44.60
N ASP A 846 -17.75 -9.98 -43.78
CA ASP A 846 -17.51 -8.61 -43.35
C ASP A 846 -16.35 -8.53 -42.34
N LEU A 847 -15.43 -7.58 -42.56
CA LEU A 847 -14.22 -7.44 -41.74
C LEU A 847 -14.49 -7.06 -40.28
N GLU A 848 -15.67 -6.51 -39.97
CA GLU A 848 -16.09 -6.22 -38.60
C GLU A 848 -16.75 -7.43 -37.93
N HIS A 849 -17.50 -8.24 -38.69
CA HIS A 849 -17.93 -9.56 -38.21
C HIS A 849 -16.72 -10.43 -37.87
N LEU A 850 -15.72 -10.49 -38.76
CA LEU A 850 -14.48 -11.27 -38.52
C LEU A 850 -13.66 -10.71 -37.34
N ARG A 851 -13.64 -9.38 -37.13
CA ARG A 851 -13.03 -8.76 -35.93
C ARG A 851 -13.73 -9.20 -34.63
N ALA A 852 -15.07 -9.17 -34.60
CA ALA A 852 -15.86 -9.58 -33.44
C ALA A 852 -15.78 -11.10 -33.17
N ALA A 853 -15.87 -11.92 -34.23
CA ALA A 853 -15.67 -13.36 -34.16
C ALA A 853 -14.28 -13.72 -33.63
N GLY A 854 -13.23 -12.97 -34.00
CA GLY A 854 -11.87 -13.13 -33.45
C GLY A 854 -11.77 -12.81 -31.96
N GLY A 855 -12.52 -11.81 -31.49
CA GLY A 855 -12.69 -11.52 -30.06
C GLY A 855 -13.42 -12.64 -29.32
N LEU A 856 -14.55 -13.09 -29.86
CA LEU A 856 -15.33 -14.21 -29.33
C LEU A 856 -14.50 -15.51 -29.25
N ALA A 857 -13.65 -15.80 -30.24
CA ALA A 857 -12.75 -16.94 -30.21
C ALA A 857 -11.72 -16.85 -29.06
N ALA A 858 -11.28 -15.64 -28.69
CA ALA A 858 -10.41 -15.42 -27.54
C ALA A 858 -11.14 -15.62 -26.21
N ASP A 859 -12.39 -15.14 -26.10
CA ASP A 859 -13.20 -15.34 -24.89
C ASP A 859 -13.64 -16.80 -24.70
N LEU A 860 -13.90 -17.52 -25.80
CA LEU A 860 -14.14 -18.97 -25.76
C LEU A 860 -12.90 -19.74 -25.30
N ARG A 861 -11.68 -19.34 -25.71
CA ARG A 861 -10.45 -19.88 -25.11
C ARG A 861 -10.38 -19.57 -23.61
N ALA A 862 -10.69 -18.35 -23.21
CA ALA A 862 -10.59 -17.92 -21.82
C ALA A 862 -11.53 -18.66 -20.87
N LEU A 863 -12.71 -19.07 -21.37
CA LEU A 863 -13.72 -19.81 -20.62
C LEU A 863 -13.56 -21.34 -20.72
N GLY A 864 -12.45 -21.84 -21.27
CA GLY A 864 -12.16 -23.27 -21.41
C GLY A 864 -12.91 -23.98 -22.55
N ARG A 865 -13.68 -23.25 -23.37
CA ARG A 865 -14.48 -23.77 -24.51
C ARG A 865 -13.60 -23.94 -25.75
N TYR A 866 -12.47 -24.65 -25.59
CA TYR A 866 -11.37 -24.67 -26.56
C TYR A 866 -11.76 -25.26 -27.93
N GLN A 867 -12.69 -26.22 -27.99
CA GLN A 867 -13.14 -26.80 -29.25
C GLN A 867 -13.97 -25.79 -30.08
N GLU A 868 -14.93 -25.10 -29.45
CA GLU A 868 -15.69 -24.03 -30.11
C GLU A 868 -14.76 -22.87 -30.57
N ALA A 869 -13.75 -22.54 -29.75
CA ALA A 869 -12.73 -21.58 -30.12
C ALA A 869 -11.86 -22.03 -31.31
N LEU A 870 -11.53 -23.32 -31.40
CA LEU A 870 -10.83 -23.92 -32.54
C LEU A 870 -11.69 -23.83 -33.81
N ASP A 871 -12.94 -24.29 -33.75
CA ASP A 871 -13.84 -24.32 -34.91
C ASP A 871 -14.12 -22.91 -35.43
N LEU A 872 -14.30 -21.93 -34.54
CA LEU A 872 -14.43 -20.53 -34.90
C LEU A 872 -13.10 -19.95 -35.45
N SER A 873 -11.95 -20.30 -34.89
CA SER A 873 -10.64 -19.84 -35.40
C SER A 873 -10.36 -20.39 -36.80
N VAL A 874 -10.71 -21.65 -37.10
CA VAL A 874 -10.68 -22.24 -38.45
C VAL A 874 -11.59 -21.45 -39.39
N SER A 875 -12.82 -21.20 -38.95
CA SER A 875 -13.85 -20.47 -39.70
C SER A 875 -13.41 -19.05 -40.10
N ILE A 876 -12.80 -18.30 -39.18
CA ILE A 876 -12.26 -16.96 -39.43
C ILE A 876 -11.06 -17.04 -40.38
N ARG A 877 -10.10 -17.93 -40.09
CA ARG A 877 -8.85 -18.09 -40.82
C ARG A 877 -9.06 -18.34 -42.31
N ASP A 878 -10.07 -19.13 -42.69
CA ASP A 878 -10.40 -19.35 -44.11
C ASP A 878 -11.09 -18.14 -44.78
N ARG A 879 -11.90 -17.37 -44.04
CA ARG A 879 -12.54 -16.14 -44.56
C ARG A 879 -11.55 -14.99 -44.69
N ASP A 880 -10.65 -14.80 -43.73
CA ASP A 880 -9.53 -13.85 -43.83
C ASP A 880 -8.64 -14.19 -45.05
N ARG A 881 -8.26 -15.47 -45.23
CA ARG A 881 -7.54 -15.92 -46.44
C ARG A 881 -8.30 -15.61 -47.74
N GLN A 882 -9.63 -15.71 -47.74
CA GLN A 882 -10.47 -15.44 -48.92
C GLN A 882 -10.59 -13.93 -49.23
N VAL A 883 -10.69 -13.08 -48.20
CA VAL A 883 -10.98 -11.64 -48.35
C VAL A 883 -9.70 -10.80 -48.43
N LEU A 884 -8.66 -11.17 -47.68
CA LEU A 884 -7.41 -10.40 -47.51
C LEU A 884 -6.18 -11.10 -48.10
N GLY A 885 -6.26 -12.41 -48.34
CA GLY A 885 -5.12 -13.23 -48.78
C GLY A 885 -4.27 -13.78 -47.64
N GLN A 886 -3.36 -14.71 -47.97
CA GLN A 886 -2.57 -15.45 -46.97
C GLN A 886 -1.46 -14.61 -46.29
N GLU A 887 -1.05 -13.50 -46.89
CA GLU A 887 0.07 -12.66 -46.43
C GLU A 887 -0.38 -11.45 -45.58
N ASP A 888 -1.69 -11.17 -45.48
CA ASP A 888 -2.19 -10.03 -44.72
C ASP A 888 -1.96 -10.19 -43.20
N PRO A 889 -1.56 -9.14 -42.47
CA PRO A 889 -1.35 -9.20 -41.02
C PRO A 889 -2.56 -9.67 -40.20
N ARG A 890 -3.81 -9.45 -40.64
CA ARG A 890 -5.02 -9.99 -39.98
C ARG A 890 -5.09 -11.50 -40.17
N THR A 891 -4.98 -11.98 -41.41
CA THR A 891 -4.91 -13.42 -41.72
C THR A 891 -3.82 -14.11 -40.91
N LEU A 892 -2.60 -13.56 -40.91
CA LEU A 892 -1.48 -14.10 -40.13
C LEU A 892 -1.73 -14.07 -38.61
N ASN A 893 -2.61 -13.21 -38.09
CA ASN A 893 -3.06 -13.25 -36.69
C ASN A 893 -4.14 -14.31 -36.45
N ALA A 894 -5.06 -14.54 -37.39
CA ALA A 894 -5.99 -15.66 -37.32
C ALA A 894 -5.24 -17.02 -37.34
N GLU A 895 -4.20 -17.15 -38.16
CA GLU A 895 -3.33 -18.35 -38.19
C GLU A 895 -2.66 -18.62 -36.82
N ASN A 896 -2.15 -17.59 -36.15
CA ASN A 896 -1.54 -17.69 -34.81
C ASN A 896 -2.62 -17.97 -33.73
N ASN A 897 -3.83 -17.40 -33.84
CA ASN A 897 -4.92 -17.66 -32.90
C ASN A 897 -5.47 -19.09 -33.01
N LEU A 898 -5.43 -19.65 -34.22
CA LEU A 898 -5.68 -21.05 -34.48
C LEU A 898 -4.62 -21.95 -33.80
N ALA A 899 -3.33 -21.61 -33.89
CA ALA A 899 -2.27 -22.34 -33.17
C ALA A 899 -2.46 -22.32 -31.64
N VAL A 900 -2.84 -21.16 -31.05
CA VAL A 900 -3.18 -21.07 -29.62
C VAL A 900 -4.37 -21.97 -29.27
N SER A 901 -5.38 -22.06 -30.13
CA SER A 901 -6.56 -22.92 -29.90
C SER A 901 -6.21 -24.42 -29.98
N LEU A 902 -5.36 -24.82 -30.94
CA LEU A 902 -4.79 -26.18 -31.01
C LEU A 902 -3.96 -26.52 -29.76
N ARG A 903 -3.12 -25.57 -29.31
CA ARG A 903 -2.28 -25.70 -28.11
C ARG A 903 -3.11 -25.94 -26.85
N LEU A 904 -4.20 -25.19 -26.64
CA LEU A 904 -5.10 -25.38 -25.49
C LEU A 904 -5.86 -26.71 -25.53
N LEU A 905 -6.11 -27.28 -26.72
CA LEU A 905 -6.60 -28.65 -26.90
C LEU A 905 -5.52 -29.75 -26.72
N GLY A 906 -4.28 -29.38 -26.39
CA GLY A 906 -3.17 -30.31 -26.23
C GLY A 906 -2.55 -30.82 -27.53
N ARG A 907 -2.95 -30.26 -28.69
CA ARG A 907 -2.51 -30.66 -30.04
C ARG A 907 -1.19 -29.99 -30.41
N TYR A 908 -0.19 -30.11 -29.54
CA TYR A 908 1.06 -29.32 -29.59
C TYR A 908 1.88 -29.51 -30.88
N ALA A 909 1.82 -30.69 -31.51
CA ALA A 909 2.51 -30.94 -32.78
C ALA A 909 1.88 -30.15 -33.95
N GLU A 910 0.55 -30.05 -33.99
CA GLU A 910 -0.18 -29.30 -35.02
C GLU A 910 -0.09 -27.79 -34.76
N ALA A 911 -0.06 -27.37 -33.49
CA ALA A 911 0.25 -25.99 -33.11
C ALA A 911 1.66 -25.58 -33.58
N LEU A 912 2.67 -26.45 -33.39
CA LEU A 912 4.04 -26.20 -33.84
C LEU A 912 4.10 -26.02 -35.38
N GLU A 913 3.50 -26.92 -36.16
CA GLU A 913 3.49 -26.83 -37.63
C GLU A 913 2.83 -25.52 -38.11
N GLN A 914 1.71 -25.15 -37.47
CA GLN A 914 0.96 -23.94 -37.77
C GLN A 914 1.74 -22.66 -37.42
N ASP A 915 2.34 -22.56 -36.22
CA ASP A 915 3.14 -21.39 -35.82
C ASP A 915 4.50 -21.33 -36.53
N MET A 916 5.09 -22.47 -36.98
CA MET A 916 6.23 -22.49 -37.90
C MET A 916 5.90 -21.80 -39.22
N ARG A 917 4.85 -22.27 -39.93
CA ARG A 917 4.41 -21.68 -41.19
C ARG A 917 4.03 -20.20 -41.03
N THR A 918 3.37 -19.85 -39.93
CA THR A 918 2.97 -18.48 -39.62
C THR A 918 4.18 -17.57 -39.38
N LEU A 919 5.21 -18.05 -38.68
CA LEU A 919 6.46 -17.31 -38.46
C LEU A 919 7.28 -17.14 -39.75
N GLU A 920 7.35 -18.16 -40.61
CA GLU A 920 8.03 -18.07 -41.90
C GLU A 920 7.38 -17.02 -42.81
N LEU A 921 6.05 -17.01 -42.92
CA LEU A 921 5.31 -15.97 -43.66
C LEU A 921 5.48 -14.58 -43.01
N ARG A 922 5.37 -14.46 -41.68
CA ARG A 922 5.64 -13.18 -40.98
C ARG A 922 7.05 -12.66 -41.25
N ARG A 923 8.04 -13.54 -41.44
CA ARG A 923 9.43 -13.16 -41.76
C ARG A 923 9.66 -12.76 -43.23
N SER A 924 8.76 -13.11 -44.16
CA SER A 924 8.83 -12.60 -45.54
C SER A 924 8.16 -11.23 -45.70
N VAL A 925 7.16 -10.89 -44.88
CA VAL A 925 6.41 -9.63 -45.00
C VAL A 925 6.66 -8.59 -43.89
N LEU A 926 7.21 -8.96 -42.73
CA LEU A 926 7.49 -8.03 -41.62
C LEU A 926 8.95 -8.11 -41.12
N PRO A 927 9.54 -6.98 -40.68
CA PRO A 927 10.84 -6.96 -40.02
C PRO A 927 10.96 -7.90 -38.81
N ALA A 928 12.15 -8.44 -38.57
CA ALA A 928 12.42 -9.35 -37.45
C ALA A 928 12.30 -8.70 -36.05
N ASN A 929 12.23 -7.37 -35.96
CA ASN A 929 11.96 -6.60 -34.74
C ASN A 929 10.50 -6.09 -34.64
N ALA A 930 9.61 -6.44 -35.59
CA ALA A 930 8.19 -6.16 -35.45
C ALA A 930 7.59 -7.03 -34.33
N SER A 931 6.76 -6.44 -33.45
CA SER A 931 6.15 -7.15 -32.31
C SER A 931 5.40 -8.41 -32.73
N ALA A 932 4.67 -8.39 -33.84
CA ALA A 932 3.97 -9.57 -34.38
C ALA A 932 4.95 -10.72 -34.71
N THR A 933 6.08 -10.43 -35.36
CA THR A 933 7.10 -11.43 -35.72
C THR A 933 7.72 -12.03 -34.46
N MET A 934 8.12 -11.19 -33.49
CA MET A 934 8.72 -11.66 -32.23
C MET A 934 7.72 -12.43 -31.35
N TYR A 935 6.44 -12.06 -31.36
CA TYR A 935 5.38 -12.79 -30.64
C TYR A 935 5.18 -14.21 -31.18
N SER A 936 5.28 -14.42 -32.49
CA SER A 936 5.24 -15.77 -33.07
C SER A 936 6.50 -16.60 -32.76
N GLU A 937 7.67 -15.97 -32.55
CA GLU A 937 8.86 -16.69 -32.02
C GLU A 937 8.61 -17.20 -30.59
N ILE A 938 7.93 -16.42 -29.74
CA ILE A 938 7.52 -16.87 -28.40
C ILE A 938 6.56 -18.06 -28.49
N ASN A 939 5.56 -17.99 -29.37
CA ASN A 939 4.56 -19.07 -29.50
C ASN A 939 5.17 -20.37 -30.03
N LEU A 940 6.03 -20.29 -31.05
CA LEU A 940 6.82 -21.43 -31.54
C LEU A 940 7.65 -22.08 -30.41
N ALA A 941 8.31 -21.27 -29.59
CA ALA A 941 9.11 -21.78 -28.48
C ALA A 941 8.24 -22.37 -27.35
N ILE A 942 7.01 -21.89 -27.16
CA ILE A 942 6.02 -22.51 -26.27
C ILE A 942 5.66 -23.92 -26.78
N ASP A 943 5.43 -24.12 -28.07
CA ASP A 943 5.13 -25.47 -28.60
C ASP A 943 6.32 -26.42 -28.48
N LEU A 944 7.54 -25.94 -28.78
CA LEU A 944 8.75 -26.71 -28.54
C LEU A 944 8.87 -27.12 -27.06
N ARG A 945 8.57 -26.21 -26.12
CA ARG A 945 8.57 -26.47 -24.67
C ARG A 945 7.49 -27.48 -24.27
N LEU A 946 6.28 -27.37 -24.82
CA LEU A 946 5.15 -28.27 -24.55
C LEU A 946 5.31 -29.66 -25.20
N LEU A 947 6.16 -29.78 -26.22
CA LEU A 947 6.65 -31.04 -26.78
C LEU A 947 7.90 -31.59 -26.07
N GLY A 948 8.34 -30.96 -24.96
CA GLY A 948 9.50 -31.39 -24.17
C GLY A 948 10.87 -31.06 -24.79
N ARG A 949 10.92 -30.30 -25.89
CA ARG A 949 12.15 -29.89 -26.61
C ARG A 949 12.81 -28.68 -25.95
N TYR A 950 13.00 -28.74 -24.63
CA TYR A 950 13.39 -27.61 -23.77
C TYR A 950 14.69 -26.89 -24.21
N ARG A 951 15.66 -27.63 -24.75
CA ARG A 951 16.93 -27.07 -25.28
C ARG A 951 16.69 -26.14 -26.46
N GLU A 952 15.85 -26.57 -27.40
CA GLU A 952 15.54 -25.82 -28.63
C GLU A 952 14.64 -24.61 -28.31
N ALA A 953 13.64 -24.81 -27.44
CA ALA A 953 12.81 -23.73 -26.92
C ALA A 953 13.64 -22.64 -26.21
N GLY A 954 14.55 -23.05 -25.30
CA GLY A 954 15.42 -22.12 -24.57
C GLY A 954 16.40 -21.37 -25.48
N ALA A 955 16.99 -22.04 -26.46
CA ALA A 955 17.90 -21.40 -27.43
C ALA A 955 17.19 -20.38 -28.32
N ALA A 956 15.94 -20.66 -28.74
CA ALA A 956 15.12 -19.68 -29.45
C ALA A 956 14.75 -18.49 -28.54
N LEU A 957 14.29 -18.76 -27.32
CA LEU A 957 13.81 -17.74 -26.38
C LEU A 957 14.92 -16.79 -25.92
N ASP A 958 16.16 -17.23 -25.74
CA ASP A 958 17.25 -16.31 -25.37
C ASP A 958 17.46 -15.22 -26.44
N ALA A 959 17.56 -15.63 -27.72
CA ALA A 959 17.70 -14.69 -28.84
C ALA A 959 16.48 -13.75 -29.01
N THR A 960 15.27 -14.23 -28.71
CA THR A 960 14.05 -13.42 -28.73
C THR A 960 13.97 -12.47 -27.52
N VAL A 961 14.29 -12.91 -26.30
CA VAL A 961 14.37 -12.07 -25.09
C VAL A 961 15.37 -10.93 -25.27
N GLN A 962 16.56 -11.21 -25.82
CA GLN A 962 17.55 -10.17 -26.10
C GLN A 962 17.10 -9.19 -27.19
N ARG A 963 16.12 -9.53 -28.05
CA ARG A 963 15.52 -8.60 -29.01
C ARG A 963 14.41 -7.78 -28.35
N HIS A 964 13.55 -8.43 -27.58
CA HIS A 964 12.50 -7.80 -26.77
C HIS A 964 13.04 -6.70 -25.85
N LEU A 965 14.09 -6.99 -25.07
CA LEU A 965 14.71 -6.01 -24.17
C LEU A 965 15.23 -4.76 -24.91
N ARG A 966 15.82 -4.94 -26.10
CA ARG A 966 16.36 -3.83 -26.92
C ARG A 966 15.30 -2.98 -27.61
N TRP A 967 14.16 -3.55 -28.01
CA TRP A 967 13.18 -2.87 -28.86
C TRP A 967 11.84 -2.55 -28.18
N MET A 968 11.51 -3.20 -27.06
CA MET A 968 10.24 -3.00 -26.34
C MET A 968 10.41 -2.80 -24.82
N GLY A 969 11.63 -2.88 -24.28
CA GLY A 969 11.91 -2.64 -22.86
C GLY A 969 11.58 -3.81 -21.94
N GLY A 970 11.92 -3.63 -20.66
CA GLY A 970 11.89 -4.67 -19.63
C GLY A 970 10.51 -4.96 -19.04
N ASN A 971 9.62 -3.96 -19.03
CA ASN A 971 8.26 -4.07 -18.48
C ASN A 971 7.16 -4.33 -19.52
N ASN A 972 7.51 -4.50 -20.81
CA ASN A 972 6.51 -4.88 -21.82
C ASN A 972 5.97 -6.31 -21.54
N PRO A 973 4.64 -6.54 -21.53
CA PRO A 973 4.07 -7.86 -21.23
C PRO A 973 4.55 -9.00 -22.14
N GLN A 974 4.90 -8.73 -23.41
CA GLN A 974 5.48 -9.75 -24.28
C GLN A 974 6.94 -10.06 -23.90
N THR A 975 7.73 -9.07 -23.44
CA THR A 975 9.07 -9.31 -22.87
C THR A 975 8.99 -10.17 -21.61
N LEU A 976 8.04 -9.86 -20.71
CA LEU A 976 7.80 -10.62 -19.49
C LEU A 976 7.38 -12.07 -19.80
N ARG A 977 6.48 -12.28 -20.78
CA ARG A 977 6.10 -13.60 -21.31
C ARG A 977 7.31 -14.37 -21.89
N ALA A 978 8.19 -13.71 -22.64
CA ALA A 978 9.38 -14.34 -23.20
C ALA A 978 10.35 -14.80 -22.10
N GLN A 979 10.63 -13.92 -21.12
CA GLN A 979 11.50 -14.22 -19.99
C GLN A 979 10.94 -15.32 -19.08
N PHE A 980 9.62 -15.31 -18.83
CA PHE A 980 8.94 -16.38 -18.11
C PHE A 980 9.12 -17.73 -18.79
N ASN A 981 8.89 -17.82 -20.11
CA ASN A 981 9.06 -19.07 -20.84
C ASN A 981 10.54 -19.51 -20.92
N LEU A 982 11.48 -18.57 -20.96
CA LEU A 982 12.92 -18.88 -20.86
C LEU A 982 13.25 -19.47 -19.49
N ALA A 983 12.71 -18.90 -18.41
CA ALA A 983 12.87 -19.40 -17.04
C ALA A 983 12.24 -20.80 -16.86
N LEU A 984 11.10 -21.09 -17.49
CA LEU A 984 10.54 -22.45 -17.53
C LEU A 984 11.42 -23.43 -18.33
N CYS A 985 12.07 -22.98 -19.41
CA CYS A 985 13.07 -23.79 -20.11
C CYS A 985 14.32 -24.03 -19.26
N GLN A 986 14.73 -23.06 -18.42
CA GLN A 986 15.80 -23.25 -17.43
C GLN A 986 15.38 -24.25 -16.35
N HIS A 987 14.18 -24.12 -15.79
CA HIS A 987 13.62 -25.01 -14.76
C HIS A 987 13.65 -26.47 -15.20
N ALA A 988 13.16 -26.76 -16.41
CA ALA A 988 13.12 -28.11 -16.97
C ALA A 988 14.49 -28.71 -17.34
N GLN A 989 15.56 -27.90 -17.38
CA GLN A 989 16.92 -28.34 -17.77
C GLN A 989 17.93 -28.30 -16.62
N GLN A 990 17.74 -27.44 -15.63
CA GLN A 990 18.71 -27.11 -14.58
C GLN A 990 18.13 -27.31 -13.16
N GLY A 991 16.81 -27.53 -13.03
CA GLY A 991 16.12 -27.69 -11.76
C GLY A 991 15.48 -26.39 -11.24
N PRO A 992 14.63 -26.49 -10.19
CA PRO A 992 13.85 -25.37 -9.67
C PRO A 992 14.72 -24.23 -9.15
N THR A 993 15.73 -24.54 -8.34
CA THR A 993 16.62 -23.57 -7.67
C THR A 993 17.37 -22.66 -8.64
N ALA A 994 17.69 -23.14 -9.85
CA ALA A 994 18.36 -22.36 -10.89
C ALA A 994 17.42 -21.37 -11.60
N ALA A 995 16.14 -21.73 -11.75
CA ALA A 995 15.13 -20.90 -12.42
C ALA A 995 14.37 -19.96 -11.48
N LEU A 996 14.32 -20.27 -10.17
CA LEU A 996 13.55 -19.54 -9.18
C LEU A 996 13.86 -18.02 -9.15
N PRO A 997 15.13 -17.55 -9.21
CA PRO A 997 15.41 -16.11 -9.29
C PRO A 997 14.82 -15.44 -10.54
N SER A 998 14.91 -16.11 -11.69
CA SER A 998 14.34 -15.64 -12.97
C SER A 998 12.81 -15.59 -12.92
N LEU A 999 12.18 -16.60 -12.32
CA LEU A 999 10.72 -16.66 -12.13
C LEU A 999 10.24 -15.58 -11.15
N THR A 1000 10.84 -15.48 -9.96
CA THR A 1000 10.45 -14.51 -8.93
C THR A 1000 10.68 -13.07 -9.39
N GLY A 1001 11.83 -12.75 -9.98
CA GLY A 1001 12.09 -11.42 -10.56
C GLY A 1001 11.18 -11.06 -11.75
N THR A 1002 10.49 -12.03 -12.35
CA THR A 1002 9.47 -11.79 -13.39
C THR A 1002 8.07 -11.71 -12.79
N ARG A 1003 7.73 -12.56 -11.80
CA ARG A 1003 6.50 -12.48 -10.99
C ARG A 1003 6.38 -11.10 -10.34
N GLU A 1004 7.46 -10.66 -9.69
CA GLU A 1004 7.57 -9.33 -9.13
C GLU A 1004 7.21 -8.27 -10.15
N ARG A 1005 7.86 -8.25 -11.33
CA ARG A 1005 7.56 -7.25 -12.37
C ARG A 1005 6.09 -7.29 -12.81
N CYS A 1006 5.45 -8.46 -12.90
CA CYS A 1006 4.03 -8.55 -13.26
C CYS A 1006 3.10 -8.02 -12.15
N LEU A 1007 3.28 -8.44 -10.89
CA LEU A 1007 2.61 -7.84 -9.71
C LEU A 1007 2.71 -6.31 -9.71
N ARG A 1008 3.89 -5.83 -10.08
CA ARG A 1008 4.34 -4.44 -10.05
C ARG A 1008 3.84 -3.57 -11.22
N LEU A 1009 3.21 -4.16 -12.24
CA LEU A 1009 2.74 -3.48 -13.44
C LEU A 1009 1.25 -3.71 -13.69
N LEU A 1010 0.80 -4.95 -13.51
CA LEU A 1010 -0.53 -5.43 -13.86
C LEU A 1010 -1.39 -5.68 -12.60
N GLY A 1011 -0.76 -5.87 -11.44
CA GLY A 1011 -1.41 -6.21 -10.18
C GLY A 1011 -1.44 -7.71 -9.91
N GLU A 1012 -1.89 -8.08 -8.71
CA GLU A 1012 -1.86 -9.47 -8.22
C GLU A 1012 -2.90 -10.40 -8.86
N HIS A 1013 -4.06 -9.86 -9.23
CA HIS A 1013 -5.16 -10.63 -9.80
C HIS A 1013 -5.14 -10.65 -11.34
N ASP A 1014 -4.12 -10.08 -11.97
CA ASP A 1014 -3.93 -10.12 -13.43
C ASP A 1014 -3.65 -11.57 -13.91
N PRO A 1015 -4.20 -12.01 -15.07
CA PRO A 1015 -4.01 -13.37 -15.58
C PRO A 1015 -2.54 -13.80 -15.80
N LEU A 1016 -1.66 -12.88 -16.20
CA LEU A 1016 -0.22 -13.14 -16.39
C LEU A 1016 0.50 -13.17 -15.03
N THR A 1017 0.11 -12.33 -14.07
CA THR A 1017 0.63 -12.41 -12.70
C THR A 1017 0.24 -13.72 -12.01
N LEU A 1018 -1.01 -14.17 -12.14
CA LEU A 1018 -1.48 -15.45 -11.59
C LEU A 1018 -0.76 -16.65 -12.21
N LEU A 1019 -0.59 -16.64 -13.54
CA LEU A 1019 0.17 -17.65 -14.28
C LEU A 1019 1.60 -17.81 -13.72
N ILE A 1020 2.34 -16.70 -13.64
CA ILE A 1020 3.74 -16.73 -13.22
C ILE A 1020 3.84 -17.07 -11.72
N THR A 1021 2.88 -16.62 -10.90
CA THR A 1021 2.80 -16.99 -9.48
C THR A 1021 2.55 -18.49 -9.30
N ALA A 1022 1.76 -19.13 -10.16
CA ALA A 1022 1.56 -20.59 -10.13
C ALA A 1022 2.89 -21.33 -10.33
N SER A 1023 3.70 -20.93 -11.32
CA SER A 1023 5.01 -21.54 -11.56
C SER A 1023 6.04 -21.23 -10.46
N VAL A 1024 6.01 -20.03 -9.86
CA VAL A 1024 6.82 -19.72 -8.68
C VAL A 1024 6.44 -20.65 -7.52
N ALA A 1025 5.15 -20.79 -7.19
CA ALA A 1025 4.70 -21.69 -6.13
C ALA A 1025 5.19 -23.14 -6.32
N CYS A 1026 5.09 -23.66 -7.54
CA CYS A 1026 5.63 -24.97 -7.89
C CYS A 1026 7.16 -25.04 -7.75
N ALA A 1027 7.89 -24.01 -8.16
CA ALA A 1027 9.36 -23.95 -8.03
C ALA A 1027 9.81 -23.87 -6.55
N GLU A 1028 9.14 -23.08 -5.71
CA GLU A 1028 9.36 -23.00 -4.25
C GLU A 1028 9.10 -24.36 -3.58
N ARG A 1029 7.98 -25.02 -3.94
CA ARG A 1029 7.63 -26.37 -3.45
C ARG A 1029 8.69 -27.39 -3.81
N GLN A 1030 9.22 -27.35 -5.03
CA GLN A 1030 10.29 -28.25 -5.48
C GLN A 1030 11.67 -27.89 -4.91
N ALA A 1031 11.92 -26.62 -4.57
CA ALA A 1031 13.16 -26.16 -3.94
C ALA A 1031 13.24 -26.53 -2.45
N GLY A 1032 12.08 -26.61 -1.77
CA GLY A 1032 11.97 -27.07 -0.38
C GLY A 1032 11.53 -25.99 0.61
N GLU A 1033 10.89 -24.90 0.16
CA GLU A 1033 10.47 -23.77 1.01
C GLU A 1033 8.93 -23.77 1.24
N PRO A 1034 8.41 -24.59 2.17
CA PRO A 1034 6.99 -24.97 2.17
C PRO A 1034 6.03 -23.85 2.58
N ARG A 1035 6.46 -22.91 3.45
CA ARG A 1035 5.60 -21.82 3.94
C ARG A 1035 5.21 -20.86 2.82
N GLN A 1036 6.19 -20.40 2.04
CA GLN A 1036 5.99 -19.49 0.91
C GLN A 1036 5.24 -20.18 -0.23
N ALA A 1037 5.61 -21.43 -0.56
CA ALA A 1037 4.92 -22.22 -1.58
C ALA A 1037 3.41 -22.39 -1.28
N LEU A 1038 3.04 -22.70 -0.03
CA LEU A 1038 1.63 -22.86 0.38
C LEU A 1038 0.82 -21.57 0.18
N LEU A 1039 1.31 -20.43 0.66
CA LEU A 1039 0.62 -19.15 0.53
C LEU A 1039 0.42 -18.75 -0.94
N LEU A 1040 1.43 -18.98 -1.79
CA LEU A 1040 1.32 -18.70 -3.22
C LEU A 1040 0.35 -19.66 -3.94
N HIS A 1041 0.26 -20.93 -3.53
CA HIS A 1041 -0.76 -21.85 -4.04
C HIS A 1041 -2.18 -21.46 -3.59
N GLU A 1042 -2.39 -21.10 -2.32
CA GLU A 1042 -3.71 -20.68 -1.81
C GLU A 1042 -4.18 -19.37 -2.49
N LEU A 1043 -3.28 -18.40 -2.71
CA LEU A 1043 -3.52 -17.19 -3.50
C LEU A 1043 -3.94 -17.48 -4.95
N VAL A 1044 -3.20 -18.35 -5.64
CA VAL A 1044 -3.46 -18.67 -7.07
C VAL A 1044 -4.77 -19.43 -7.25
N VAL A 1045 -5.11 -20.34 -6.33
CA VAL A 1045 -6.42 -21.01 -6.30
C VAL A 1045 -7.54 -19.99 -6.12
N ALA A 1046 -7.42 -19.06 -5.16
CA ALA A 1046 -8.43 -18.02 -4.94
C ALA A 1046 -8.59 -17.10 -6.16
N GLY A 1047 -7.47 -16.72 -6.81
CA GLY A 1047 -7.47 -15.91 -8.03
C GLY A 1047 -8.19 -16.57 -9.19
N TYR A 1048 -7.82 -17.81 -9.57
CA TYR A 1048 -8.47 -18.50 -10.68
C TYR A 1048 -9.92 -18.91 -10.37
N ARG A 1049 -10.24 -19.28 -9.12
CA ARG A 1049 -11.64 -19.57 -8.75
C ARG A 1049 -12.53 -18.34 -8.86
N ARG A 1050 -12.05 -17.15 -8.47
CA ARG A 1050 -12.77 -15.87 -8.62
C ARG A 1050 -12.95 -15.48 -10.09
N MET A 1051 -11.92 -15.67 -10.92
CA MET A 1051 -11.89 -15.23 -12.32
C MET A 1051 -12.65 -16.17 -13.27
N LEU A 1052 -12.52 -17.49 -13.09
CA LEU A 1052 -12.96 -18.49 -14.07
C LEU A 1052 -14.04 -19.45 -13.52
N GLY A 1053 -14.07 -19.64 -12.20
CA GLY A 1053 -14.93 -20.60 -11.50
C GLY A 1053 -14.25 -21.96 -11.29
N GLU A 1054 -14.90 -22.82 -10.49
CA GLU A 1054 -14.34 -24.11 -10.05
C GLU A 1054 -14.17 -25.13 -11.17
N SER A 1055 -15.08 -25.17 -12.14
CA SER A 1055 -15.06 -26.14 -13.25
C SER A 1055 -14.05 -25.81 -14.35
N HIS A 1056 -13.30 -24.70 -14.25
CA HIS A 1056 -12.34 -24.32 -15.28
C HIS A 1056 -11.05 -25.15 -15.16
N PRO A 1057 -10.46 -25.67 -16.26
CA PRO A 1057 -9.24 -26.49 -16.24
C PRO A 1057 -8.08 -25.90 -15.44
N TYR A 1058 -7.92 -24.57 -15.46
CA TYR A 1058 -6.84 -23.91 -14.71
C TYR A 1058 -7.08 -24.00 -13.20
N THR A 1059 -8.31 -23.75 -12.73
CA THR A 1059 -8.70 -23.85 -11.32
C THR A 1059 -8.48 -25.27 -10.81
N ILE A 1060 -9.00 -26.27 -11.53
CA ILE A 1060 -8.81 -27.70 -11.23
C ILE A 1060 -7.31 -28.05 -11.17
N GLY A 1061 -6.52 -27.51 -12.09
CA GLY A 1061 -5.08 -27.73 -12.17
C GLY A 1061 -4.31 -27.15 -10.98
N VAL A 1062 -4.58 -25.89 -10.59
CA VAL A 1062 -3.89 -25.24 -9.46
C VAL A 1062 -4.37 -25.75 -8.11
N GLU A 1063 -5.64 -26.19 -7.99
CA GLU A 1063 -6.12 -26.95 -6.83
C GLU A 1063 -5.40 -28.30 -6.72
N GLY A 1064 -5.14 -28.96 -7.85
CA GLY A 1064 -4.27 -30.12 -7.93
C GLY A 1064 -2.87 -29.85 -7.37
N ASN A 1065 -2.25 -28.72 -7.73
CA ASN A 1065 -0.93 -28.32 -7.20
C ASN A 1065 -0.97 -28.00 -5.69
N LEU A 1066 -2.01 -27.32 -5.21
CA LEU A 1066 -2.23 -27.09 -3.77
C LEU A 1066 -2.38 -28.43 -3.01
N ALA A 1067 -3.01 -29.43 -3.62
CA ALA A 1067 -3.07 -30.77 -3.05
C ALA A 1067 -1.69 -31.47 -3.06
N LEU A 1068 -0.82 -31.25 -4.05
CA LEU A 1068 0.59 -31.71 -3.98
C LEU A 1068 1.33 -31.07 -2.81
N MET A 1069 1.17 -29.76 -2.60
CA MET A 1069 1.74 -29.03 -1.46
C MET A 1069 1.27 -29.60 -0.12
N ARG A 1070 -0.03 -29.89 0.03
CA ARG A 1070 -0.61 -30.50 1.23
C ARG A 1070 -0.14 -31.95 1.44
N TRP A 1071 0.06 -32.73 0.37
CA TRP A 1071 0.68 -34.05 0.44
C TRP A 1071 2.10 -33.98 0.99
N ASP A 1072 2.92 -33.05 0.48
CA ASP A 1072 4.32 -32.89 0.87
C ASP A 1072 4.45 -32.36 2.32
N LEU A 1073 3.50 -31.53 2.79
CA LEU A 1073 3.35 -31.10 4.19
C LEU A 1073 2.90 -32.22 5.15
N GLY A 1074 2.34 -33.32 4.64
CA GLY A 1074 1.95 -34.48 5.44
C GLY A 1074 0.46 -34.78 5.53
N ASP A 1075 -0.43 -33.90 5.04
CA ASP A 1075 -1.87 -34.18 4.91
C ASP A 1075 -2.13 -35.11 3.71
N ARG A 1076 -1.67 -36.35 3.84
CA ARG A 1076 -1.65 -37.32 2.75
C ARG A 1076 -3.02 -37.87 2.41
N GLN A 1077 -3.99 -37.85 3.34
CA GLN A 1077 -5.31 -38.42 3.09
C GLN A 1077 -6.23 -37.44 2.36
N ALA A 1078 -6.35 -36.18 2.80
CA ALA A 1078 -7.17 -35.22 2.07
C ALA A 1078 -6.52 -34.88 0.71
N ALA A 1079 -5.20 -34.68 0.67
CA ALA A 1079 -4.48 -34.53 -0.60
C ALA A 1079 -4.67 -35.72 -1.55
N SER A 1080 -4.72 -36.97 -1.05
CA SER A 1080 -5.02 -38.13 -1.91
C SER A 1080 -6.38 -38.02 -2.58
N TYR A 1081 -7.39 -37.55 -1.85
CA TYR A 1081 -8.74 -37.38 -2.38
C TYR A 1081 -8.77 -36.24 -3.42
N GLU A 1082 -8.22 -35.07 -3.10
CA GLU A 1082 -8.20 -33.93 -4.02
C GLU A 1082 -7.37 -34.20 -5.30
N ILE A 1083 -6.28 -34.96 -5.23
CA ILE A 1083 -5.49 -35.36 -6.41
C ILE A 1083 -6.27 -36.35 -7.32
N GLU A 1084 -7.04 -37.28 -6.74
CA GLU A 1084 -7.89 -38.20 -7.51
C GLU A 1084 -9.15 -37.49 -8.08
N ARG A 1085 -9.66 -36.48 -7.35
CA ARG A 1085 -10.76 -35.58 -7.78
C ARG A 1085 -10.30 -34.68 -8.93
N ALA A 1086 -9.18 -33.97 -8.81
CA ALA A 1086 -8.61 -33.12 -9.86
C ALA A 1086 -8.36 -33.89 -11.16
N ARG A 1087 -7.87 -35.14 -11.07
CA ARG A 1087 -7.75 -36.05 -12.24
C ARG A 1087 -9.09 -36.31 -12.93
N THR A 1088 -10.17 -36.44 -12.16
CA THR A 1088 -11.51 -36.74 -12.68
C THR A 1088 -12.14 -35.49 -13.30
N LEU A 1089 -12.12 -34.36 -12.57
CA LEU A 1089 -12.62 -33.07 -13.07
C LEU A 1089 -11.86 -32.59 -14.33
N MET A 1090 -10.53 -32.80 -14.40
CA MET A 1090 -9.75 -32.49 -15.60
C MET A 1090 -10.15 -33.38 -16.79
N ALA A 1091 -10.44 -34.66 -16.54
CA ALA A 1091 -10.93 -35.58 -17.58
C ALA A 1091 -12.33 -35.20 -18.10
N GLU A 1092 -13.16 -34.58 -17.25
CA GLU A 1092 -14.48 -34.05 -17.62
C GLU A 1092 -14.37 -32.72 -18.38
N ALA A 1093 -13.47 -31.82 -17.96
CA ALA A 1093 -13.33 -30.48 -18.53
C ALA A 1093 -12.55 -30.41 -19.85
N VAL A 1094 -11.55 -31.27 -20.07
CA VAL A 1094 -10.73 -31.30 -21.32
C VAL A 1094 -10.58 -32.69 -21.95
N GLY A 1095 -11.22 -33.71 -21.38
CA GLY A 1095 -11.21 -35.07 -21.93
C GLY A 1095 -10.07 -35.96 -21.43
N ALA A 1096 -10.28 -37.28 -21.52
CA ALA A 1096 -9.39 -38.32 -20.99
C ALA A 1096 -8.01 -38.42 -21.69
N ASN A 1097 -7.86 -37.80 -22.87
CA ASN A 1097 -6.63 -37.81 -23.67
C ASN A 1097 -5.80 -36.52 -23.51
N HIS A 1098 -6.30 -35.48 -22.84
CA HIS A 1098 -5.59 -34.21 -22.75
C HIS A 1098 -4.27 -34.34 -21.95
N PRO A 1099 -3.17 -33.67 -22.35
CA PRO A 1099 -1.91 -33.69 -21.62
C PRO A 1099 -2.03 -33.33 -20.13
N TRP A 1100 -2.91 -32.40 -19.75
CA TRP A 1100 -3.18 -32.10 -18.34
C TRP A 1100 -3.85 -33.27 -17.61
N THR A 1101 -4.85 -33.93 -18.22
CA THR A 1101 -5.49 -35.13 -17.66
C THR A 1101 -4.50 -36.27 -17.47
N ILE A 1102 -3.56 -36.44 -18.40
CA ILE A 1102 -2.45 -37.41 -18.31
C ILE A 1102 -1.53 -37.04 -17.14
N GLY A 1103 -1.20 -35.75 -16.97
CA GLY A 1103 -0.43 -35.23 -15.84
C GLY A 1103 -1.08 -35.45 -14.48
N CYS A 1104 -2.35 -35.09 -14.31
CA CYS A 1104 -3.12 -35.39 -13.11
C CYS A 1104 -3.22 -36.90 -12.85
N SER A 1105 -3.28 -37.73 -13.89
CA SER A 1105 -3.30 -39.19 -13.76
C SER A 1105 -1.93 -39.77 -13.36
N LEU A 1106 -0.83 -39.13 -13.74
CA LEU A 1106 0.51 -39.45 -13.23
C LEU A 1106 0.60 -39.13 -11.72
N ASN A 1107 0.05 -38.00 -11.27
CA ASN A 1107 0.02 -37.65 -9.84
C ASN A 1107 -0.82 -38.63 -9.03
N ALA A 1108 -2.04 -38.96 -9.50
CA ALA A 1108 -2.88 -39.98 -8.87
C ALA A 1108 -2.18 -41.36 -8.84
N ARG A 1109 -1.43 -41.74 -9.88
CA ARG A 1109 -0.60 -42.96 -9.88
C ARG A 1109 0.51 -42.91 -8.82
N LEU A 1110 1.22 -41.79 -8.69
CA LEU A 1110 2.29 -41.61 -7.72
C LEU A 1110 1.76 -41.64 -6.27
N VAL A 1111 0.63 -40.98 -6.00
CA VAL A 1111 -0.12 -41.08 -4.74
C VAL A 1111 -0.52 -42.53 -4.46
N ARG A 1112 -1.14 -43.22 -5.42
CA ARG A 1112 -1.50 -44.66 -5.27
C ARG A 1112 -0.29 -45.52 -4.91
N MET A 1113 0.87 -45.33 -5.56
CA MET A 1113 2.11 -46.03 -5.21
C MET A 1113 2.59 -45.71 -3.78
N ARG A 1114 2.70 -44.41 -3.44
CA ARG A 1114 3.20 -43.95 -2.14
C ARG A 1114 2.27 -44.34 -0.98
N SER A 1115 0.96 -44.48 -1.22
CA SER A 1115 -0.05 -44.97 -0.27
C SER A 1115 -0.24 -46.49 -0.29
N GLY A 1116 0.70 -47.27 -0.85
CA GLY A 1116 0.65 -48.74 -0.87
C GLY A 1116 -0.38 -49.38 -1.82
N ARG A 1117 -1.21 -48.59 -2.53
CA ARG A 1117 -2.23 -49.04 -3.51
C ARG A 1117 -1.59 -49.44 -4.86
N ALA A 1118 -0.56 -50.29 -4.81
CA ALA A 1118 0.33 -50.59 -5.94
C ALA A 1118 -0.36 -51.34 -7.12
N THR A 1119 -1.44 -52.07 -6.89
CA THR A 1119 -2.26 -52.68 -7.97
C THR A 1119 -2.99 -51.61 -8.77
N ALA A 1120 -3.80 -50.79 -8.09
CA ALA A 1120 -4.54 -49.67 -8.67
C ALA A 1120 -3.64 -48.60 -9.32
N ALA A 1121 -2.37 -48.51 -8.90
CA ALA A 1121 -1.35 -47.69 -9.58
C ALA A 1121 -0.87 -48.32 -10.90
N ARG A 1122 -0.60 -49.63 -10.94
CA ARG A 1122 -0.20 -50.35 -12.15
C ARG A 1122 -1.31 -50.37 -13.19
N GLU A 1123 -2.57 -50.51 -12.76
CA GLU A 1123 -3.74 -50.43 -13.63
C GLU A 1123 -3.84 -49.05 -14.30
N LEU A 1124 -3.77 -47.97 -13.52
CA LEU A 1124 -3.76 -46.61 -14.06
C LEU A 1124 -2.54 -46.37 -14.98
N ALA A 1125 -1.38 -46.97 -14.71
CA ALA A 1125 -0.21 -46.89 -15.59
C ALA A 1125 -0.44 -47.56 -16.97
N ARG A 1126 -1.12 -48.72 -17.00
CA ARG A 1126 -1.49 -49.40 -18.25
C ARG A 1126 -2.51 -48.60 -19.07
N GLU A 1127 -3.34 -47.80 -18.41
CA GLU A 1127 -4.31 -46.90 -19.06
C GLU A 1127 -3.63 -45.64 -19.62
N THR A 1128 -2.78 -44.97 -18.82
CA THR A 1128 -2.22 -43.66 -19.17
C THR A 1128 -1.01 -43.72 -20.10
N GLY A 1129 -0.15 -44.75 -19.97
CA GLY A 1129 1.05 -44.91 -20.79
C GLY A 1129 0.77 -44.92 -22.30
N PRO A 1130 -0.21 -45.71 -22.79
CA PRO A 1130 -0.61 -45.70 -24.19
C PRO A 1130 -1.20 -44.36 -24.65
N ARG A 1131 -2.08 -43.73 -23.86
CA ARG A 1131 -2.65 -42.40 -24.18
C ARG A 1131 -1.56 -41.33 -24.34
N ALA A 1132 -0.63 -41.26 -23.39
CA ALA A 1132 0.51 -40.35 -23.46
C ALA A 1132 1.36 -40.60 -24.72
N THR A 1133 1.62 -41.87 -25.05
CA THR A 1133 2.38 -42.25 -26.25
C THR A 1133 1.67 -41.84 -27.55
N ALA A 1134 0.35 -41.92 -27.60
CA ALA A 1134 -0.45 -41.55 -28.78
C ALA A 1134 -0.59 -40.03 -28.97
N VAL A 1135 -0.66 -39.26 -27.88
CA VAL A 1135 -0.92 -37.81 -27.92
C VAL A 1135 0.37 -36.97 -27.97
N LEU A 1136 1.41 -37.38 -27.24
CA LEU A 1136 2.65 -36.63 -27.07
C LEU A 1136 3.86 -37.30 -27.75
N GLY A 1137 3.68 -38.47 -28.34
CA GLY A 1137 4.76 -39.32 -28.82
C GLY A 1137 5.47 -40.08 -27.68
N PRO A 1138 6.35 -41.04 -28.01
CA PRO A 1138 7.01 -41.91 -27.02
C PRO A 1138 7.98 -41.14 -26.12
N ASP A 1139 8.81 -40.28 -26.69
CA ASP A 1139 10.00 -39.74 -26.02
C ASP A 1139 9.74 -38.45 -25.22
N HIS A 1140 8.50 -37.98 -25.24
CA HIS A 1140 8.05 -36.85 -24.44
C HIS A 1140 8.25 -37.11 -22.93
N PRO A 1141 8.75 -36.15 -22.12
CA PRO A 1141 9.03 -36.35 -20.69
C PRO A 1141 7.85 -36.91 -19.89
N LEU A 1142 6.63 -36.41 -20.12
CA LEU A 1142 5.42 -36.93 -19.48
C LEU A 1142 5.09 -38.37 -19.92
N THR A 1143 5.31 -38.72 -21.19
CA THR A 1143 5.13 -40.09 -21.68
C THR A 1143 6.15 -41.03 -21.06
N VAL A 1144 7.42 -40.63 -20.96
CA VAL A 1144 8.47 -41.39 -20.28
C VAL A 1144 8.11 -41.58 -18.79
N ALA A 1145 7.65 -40.53 -18.11
CA ALA A 1145 7.22 -40.59 -16.72
C ALA A 1145 6.02 -41.53 -16.49
N CYS A 1146 5.02 -41.53 -17.40
CA CYS A 1146 3.85 -42.41 -17.36
C CYS A 1146 4.18 -43.87 -17.71
N ARG A 1147 4.87 -44.12 -18.84
CA ARG A 1147 5.25 -45.47 -19.31
C ARG A 1147 6.16 -46.19 -18.34
N SER A 1148 7.07 -45.47 -17.69
CA SER A 1148 8.04 -46.08 -16.79
C SER A 1148 7.39 -46.62 -15.53
N ALA A 1149 7.41 -47.95 -15.43
CA ALA A 1149 7.63 -48.70 -14.19
C ALA A 1149 9.04 -48.31 -13.62
N ASP A 1150 9.59 -48.83 -12.53
CA ASP A 1150 9.51 -50.17 -11.93
C ASP A 1150 9.75 -50.12 -10.42
N SER A 1151 9.32 -51.21 -9.76
CA SER A 1151 9.53 -51.50 -8.33
C SER A 1151 8.93 -50.52 -7.31
N ALA A 1152 8.72 -50.98 -6.08
CA ALA A 1152 8.37 -50.10 -4.97
C ALA A 1152 9.54 -49.18 -4.55
N ALA A 1153 10.79 -49.62 -4.79
CA ALA A 1153 12.00 -48.89 -4.40
C ALA A 1153 12.25 -47.64 -5.26
N GLY A 1154 12.00 -47.71 -6.57
CA GLY A 1154 12.23 -46.60 -7.50
C GLY A 1154 11.13 -45.52 -7.52
N ALA A 1155 9.90 -45.88 -7.14
CA ALA A 1155 8.74 -44.99 -7.23
C ALA A 1155 8.67 -43.93 -6.10
N GLY A 1156 9.31 -44.18 -4.95
CA GLY A 1156 9.26 -43.27 -3.80
C GLY A 1156 9.88 -41.89 -4.08
N ASN A 1157 10.99 -41.86 -4.81
CA ASN A 1157 11.83 -40.67 -4.99
C ASN A 1157 11.63 -39.93 -6.34
N ARG A 1158 10.49 -40.14 -7.02
CA ARG A 1158 10.14 -39.36 -8.21
C ARG A 1158 9.38 -38.08 -7.83
N PRO A 1159 9.64 -36.94 -8.48
CA PRO A 1159 8.80 -35.74 -8.34
C PRO A 1159 7.40 -36.00 -8.88
N PHE A 1160 6.44 -35.21 -8.40
CA PHE A 1160 5.13 -35.07 -9.03
C PHE A 1160 5.24 -34.26 -10.34
N TRP A 1161 4.20 -34.32 -11.16
CA TRP A 1161 4.00 -33.40 -12.28
C TRP A 1161 3.23 -32.18 -11.78
N ASP A 1162 3.79 -30.98 -11.90
CA ASP A 1162 3.06 -29.75 -11.61
C ASP A 1162 2.21 -29.33 -12.81
N PHE A 1163 0.97 -28.93 -12.54
CA PHE A 1163 0.13 -28.27 -13.53
C PHE A 1163 0.67 -26.86 -13.81
N GLU A 1164 0.80 -26.53 -15.08
CA GLU A 1164 1.11 -25.19 -15.56
C GLU A 1164 -0.13 -24.66 -16.33
N PRO A 1165 -0.73 -23.53 -15.90
CA PRO A 1165 -1.71 -22.83 -16.73
C PRO A 1165 -1.05 -22.33 -18.02
N MET A 1166 -1.83 -21.93 -19.02
CA MET A 1166 -1.31 -21.32 -20.25
C MET A 1166 -1.87 -19.92 -20.49
N ILE A 1167 -1.23 -19.15 -21.38
CA ILE A 1167 -1.79 -17.87 -21.83
C ILE A 1167 -2.81 -18.15 -22.95
N ILE A 1168 -3.97 -17.53 -22.77
CA ILE A 1168 -5.20 -17.59 -23.58
C ILE A 1168 -5.09 -16.77 -24.88
#